data_AF-A0A818NRU2-F1
#
_entry.id   AF-A0A818NRU2-F1
#
_cell.length_a   1.000
_cell.length_b   1.000
_cell.length_c   1.000
_cell.angle_alpha   90.00
_cell.angle_beta   90.00
_cell.angle_gamma   90.00
#
_symmetry.space_group_name_H-M   'P 1'
#
loop_
_entity.id
_entity.type
_entity.pdbx_description
1 polymer ?
#
loop_
_entity_poly.entity_id
_entity_poly.type
_entity_poly.pdbx_seq_one_letter_code
_entity_poly.pdbx_strand_id
1 'polypeptide(L)'
;MSNINAYVAIGGNLDGVRDWTRSNAQVTVYGGSSAGRIANKTYNASTHTLSALVIIPQDATQIMLSFTSTSGPDLQNISVLQPGYDLASKSNITNLMVTHLSRFSIIHFMDWTTTNTNLEETIPFIANQLNSNVDIWINIPYGATDEYVLNVAQLMLNQLNPTINIYVEFSNELWNLIFAQATANLKAANDSVLNQGDPLRLAYDNSANYWYWAFRRIASQIKRIFDLFKIVFGQENVGPWKRIRSILAGQCVNPTIIIQGLDYLNKVYGSPSTFLHGIAIAPYFDLSQYKTWSNLTTDQVIEGFNSSIQTFLPERDFIQMHWSIIISILVSIPNISAYVAIGGNLDGVHDWSRSQQYVNLVRQARRWGSPSSPWDGTATFDPITGWPTQDFGIVLSTAAVDMGGTYLLTAQGNAQVTVYGGSTAGRIANKTYNALTNTLSALVIIPQGAVQIMLSFTNTSGPGLQNISVLQPGYDLASKSNITNLTLAHLSRFSILRFMDWTSTNSNLDVNWNDTTSLYWPQYTPPKTNAWETIPLIANQLQSNTDIWINIPYGATDDYVLNVAQLMLNQLNPTINIYIEFSNELWNSMFAQSTANVKAANDSVLNQGDPLHLAYDNSTNYWYWGFRRTASQTKRISDLFKTVFGQENVGPWKRVRPILAGQCVNPTILTQGLDYLNKVYGPPSTFLHGIAIAPYFTLAQYKTWSNLTTDQVIEGLNSSMQTFLPEQGWSQQAPVGVHAVYAAWYGLAVHGYEGGPDTVAGCGSCSLSAKINATRDNRMTDLCVSFLNGWYRYGFQPLNWWVTGASSITAYGSWNLLEDMRQETLIDTTTMFNSSSPVAQLPRPSPKLKAIDQVHQSSIQTTFGIPIPSYNVNATNFMNHREPYTDPYLRYLGSNSTFYYPLLVNQSPIAINITVYVGGSSGILEAAINNANFIQVQTPSTGNTAVFKPAPSFQFKINVTAVPSIVTLRLRNIRNGYSISSFDVVPTINST
;
A
#
# COMPACT_ATOMS: atom_id res chain seq x y z
N MET A 1 36.48 -12.65 -1.39
CA MET A 1 35.17 -13.24 -1.04
C MET A 1 34.09 -12.20 -0.74
N SER A 2 34.41 -10.98 -0.31
CA SER A 2 33.47 -9.87 -0.02
C SER A 2 32.61 -9.34 -1.18
N ASN A 3 32.74 -9.88 -2.40
CA ASN A 3 32.10 -9.37 -3.61
C ASN A 3 31.19 -10.41 -4.31
N ILE A 4 30.79 -11.47 -3.60
CA ILE A 4 29.95 -12.57 -4.12
C ILE A 4 28.58 -12.49 -3.43
N ASN A 5 27.48 -12.48 -4.19
CA ASN A 5 26.13 -12.41 -3.65
C ASN A 5 25.69 -13.72 -2.99
N ALA A 6 24.79 -13.64 -2.01
CA ALA A 6 24.11 -14.79 -1.43
C ALA A 6 22.61 -14.78 -1.80
N TYR A 7 22.09 -15.91 -2.26
CA TYR A 7 20.70 -16.12 -2.64
C TYR A 7 20.03 -17.16 -1.75
N VAL A 8 18.77 -16.91 -1.37
CA VAL A 8 17.93 -17.85 -0.62
C VAL A 8 16.79 -18.31 -1.53
N ALA A 9 16.69 -19.61 -1.78
CA ALA A 9 15.60 -20.21 -2.54
C ALA A 9 14.48 -20.67 -1.59
N ILE A 10 13.26 -20.19 -1.78
CA ILE A 10 12.07 -20.61 -1.02
C ILE A 10 11.17 -21.38 -1.99
N GLY A 11 11.08 -22.71 -1.82
CA GLY A 11 10.35 -23.58 -2.72
C GLY A 11 8.85 -23.71 -2.41
N GLY A 12 8.03 -23.70 -3.45
CA GLY A 12 6.65 -24.20 -3.46
C GLY A 12 6.50 -25.20 -4.61
N ASN A 13 5.77 -26.30 -4.39
CA ASN A 13 5.65 -27.38 -5.37
C ASN A 13 4.59 -27.00 -6.43
N LEU A 14 4.99 -26.93 -7.71
CA LEU A 14 4.08 -26.70 -8.84
C LEU A 14 3.76 -28.04 -9.51
N ASP A 15 2.87 -28.83 -8.90
CA ASP A 15 2.30 -30.00 -9.59
C ASP A 15 1.14 -29.54 -10.48
N GLY A 16 1.45 -29.22 -11.74
CA GLY A 16 0.45 -28.80 -12.70
C GLY A 16 0.98 -28.82 -14.13
N VAL A 17 0.54 -29.83 -14.88
CA VAL A 17 0.78 -30.08 -16.32
C VAL A 17 2.07 -30.85 -16.63
N ARG A 18 1.92 -32.14 -16.97
CA ARG A 18 2.93 -32.95 -17.66
C ARG A 18 2.35 -33.44 -18.99
N ASP A 19 3.01 -33.13 -20.11
CA ASP A 19 2.72 -33.74 -21.40
C ASP A 19 3.38 -35.13 -21.45
N TRP A 20 2.59 -36.19 -21.64
CA TRP A 20 3.10 -37.55 -21.76
C TRP A 20 2.89 -38.06 -23.18
N THR A 21 3.95 -38.57 -23.80
CA THR A 21 3.87 -39.33 -25.04
C THR A 21 4.01 -40.81 -24.72
N ARG A 22 2.97 -41.63 -24.97
CA ARG A 22 3.02 -43.04 -25.45
C ARG A 22 1.67 -43.81 -25.36
N SER A 23 1.30 -44.41 -26.51
CA SER A 23 0.51 -45.64 -26.81
C SER A 23 -0.93 -45.88 -26.26
N ASN A 24 -1.75 -46.53 -27.10
CA ASN A 24 -3.20 -46.78 -26.96
C ASN A 24 -3.64 -47.53 -25.67
N ALA A 25 -4.71 -47.04 -25.04
CA ALA A 25 -4.91 -47.08 -23.59
C ALA A 25 -6.12 -47.91 -23.08
N GLN A 26 -5.87 -48.86 -22.17
CA GLN A 26 -6.77 -49.02 -21.02
C GLN A 26 -6.42 -47.97 -19.97
N VAL A 27 -7.37 -47.14 -19.55
CA VAL A 27 -7.15 -46.20 -18.44
C VAL A 27 -7.47 -46.95 -17.14
N THR A 28 -6.51 -47.06 -16.24
CA THR A 28 -6.72 -47.65 -14.90
C THR A 28 -6.29 -46.64 -13.85
N VAL A 29 -7.16 -46.40 -12.87
CA VAL A 29 -6.88 -45.52 -11.73
C VAL A 29 -6.31 -46.35 -10.59
N TYR A 30 -5.10 -46.04 -10.14
CA TYR A 30 -4.53 -46.64 -8.94
C TYR A 30 -4.50 -45.61 -7.80
N GLY A 31 -4.96 -46.05 -6.63
CA GLY A 31 -4.91 -45.33 -5.36
C GLY A 31 -5.09 -46.33 -4.22
N GLY A 32 -4.71 -45.96 -3.00
CA GLY A 32 -5.01 -46.74 -1.79
C GLY A 32 -6.52 -46.91 -1.56
N SER A 33 -6.97 -47.04 -0.32
CA SER A 33 -8.36 -47.38 0.08
C SER A 33 -9.52 -46.51 -0.49
N SER A 34 -9.23 -45.49 -1.31
CA SER A 34 -10.18 -44.64 -2.03
C SER A 34 -9.75 -44.42 -3.49
N ALA A 35 -9.73 -45.47 -4.32
CA ALA A 35 -9.46 -45.33 -5.75
C ALA A 35 -10.65 -44.66 -6.50
N GLY A 36 -10.36 -43.66 -7.34
CA GLY A 36 -11.34 -43.02 -8.22
C GLY A 36 -11.88 -43.96 -9.32
N ARG A 37 -12.97 -43.57 -9.98
CA ARG A 37 -13.65 -44.40 -11.00
C ARG A 37 -13.68 -43.72 -12.36
N ILE A 38 -13.75 -44.52 -13.43
CA ILE A 38 -13.87 -44.04 -14.80
C ILE A 38 -15.32 -44.16 -15.27
N ALA A 39 -15.86 -43.07 -15.82
CA ALA A 39 -17.19 -42.99 -16.40
C ALA A 39 -17.12 -42.46 -17.83
N ASN A 40 -18.18 -42.67 -18.63
CA ASN A 40 -18.36 -42.09 -19.97
C ASN A 40 -17.14 -42.27 -20.90
N LYS A 41 -16.67 -43.52 -21.05
CA LYS A 41 -15.64 -43.86 -22.03
C LYS A 41 -16.24 -43.89 -23.44
N THR A 42 -15.77 -43.03 -24.32
CA THR A 42 -16.23 -42.91 -25.71
C THR A 42 -15.03 -42.99 -26.65
N TYR A 43 -15.06 -43.89 -27.63
CA TYR A 43 -14.05 -44.00 -28.67
C TYR A 43 -14.64 -43.57 -30.01
N ASN A 44 -14.04 -42.56 -30.63
CA ASN A 44 -14.39 -42.12 -31.97
C ASN A 44 -13.46 -42.76 -32.99
N ALA A 45 -13.98 -43.72 -33.76
CA ALA A 45 -13.22 -44.50 -34.73
C ALA A 45 -12.76 -43.69 -35.96
N SER A 46 -13.42 -42.58 -36.31
CA SER A 46 -13.02 -41.76 -37.47
C SER A 46 -11.88 -40.81 -37.14
N THR A 47 -11.78 -40.35 -35.89
CA THR A 47 -10.74 -39.42 -35.42
C THR A 47 -9.68 -40.09 -34.55
N HIS A 48 -9.78 -41.40 -34.31
CA HIS A 48 -8.93 -42.18 -33.40
C HIS A 48 -8.84 -41.56 -31.99
N THR A 49 -9.91 -40.92 -31.51
CA THR A 49 -9.90 -40.19 -30.24
C THR A 49 -10.61 -40.98 -29.15
N LEU A 50 -9.95 -41.19 -28.01
CA LEU A 50 -10.54 -41.79 -26.82
C LEU A 50 -10.79 -40.72 -25.76
N SER A 51 -12.05 -40.56 -25.35
CA SER A 51 -12.46 -39.65 -24.27
C SER A 51 -12.98 -40.46 -23.07
N ALA A 52 -12.63 -40.05 -21.86
CA ALA A 52 -13.14 -40.67 -20.62
C ALA A 52 -13.25 -39.63 -19.51
N LEU A 53 -14.27 -39.75 -18.66
CA LEU A 53 -14.43 -38.93 -17.46
C LEU A 53 -13.81 -39.66 -16.26
N VAL A 54 -12.83 -39.06 -15.61
CA VAL A 54 -12.24 -39.61 -14.37
C VAL A 54 -12.90 -38.91 -13.17
N ILE A 55 -13.60 -39.68 -12.35
CA ILE A 55 -14.26 -39.19 -11.13
C ILE A 55 -13.35 -39.49 -9.94
N ILE A 56 -12.87 -38.43 -9.31
CA ILE A 56 -11.90 -38.49 -8.22
C ILE A 56 -12.61 -38.14 -6.89
N PRO A 57 -12.44 -38.94 -5.83
CA PRO A 57 -12.90 -38.60 -4.48
C PRO A 57 -12.24 -37.32 -3.95
N GLN A 58 -12.97 -36.54 -3.15
CA GLN A 58 -12.50 -35.24 -2.62
C GLN A 58 -11.25 -35.35 -1.73
N ASP A 59 -10.98 -36.54 -1.20
CA ASP A 59 -9.89 -36.89 -0.29
C ASP A 59 -8.67 -37.54 -0.98
N ALA A 60 -8.68 -37.66 -2.32
CA ALA A 60 -7.57 -38.27 -3.04
C ALA A 60 -6.33 -37.36 -3.06
N THR A 61 -5.24 -37.81 -2.43
CA THR A 61 -3.97 -37.08 -2.32
C THR A 61 -3.01 -37.34 -3.49
N GLN A 62 -3.26 -38.38 -4.29
CA GLN A 62 -2.50 -38.72 -5.50
C GLN A 62 -3.39 -39.45 -6.51
N ILE A 63 -3.17 -39.18 -7.80
CA ILE A 63 -3.87 -39.86 -8.90
C ILE A 63 -2.81 -40.41 -9.86
N MET A 64 -2.74 -41.73 -10.00
CA MET A 64 -1.94 -42.37 -11.03
C MET A 64 -2.84 -43.00 -12.09
N LEU A 65 -2.60 -42.61 -13.34
CA LEU A 65 -3.26 -43.17 -14.52
C LEU A 65 -2.25 -44.06 -15.26
N SER A 66 -2.57 -45.34 -15.40
CA SER A 66 -1.81 -46.28 -16.23
C SER A 66 -2.52 -46.50 -17.56
N PHE A 67 -1.73 -46.72 -18.63
CA PHE A 67 -2.18 -46.97 -19.99
C PHE A 67 -1.51 -48.24 -20.55
N THR A 68 -2.27 -49.29 -20.89
CA THR A 68 -1.74 -50.55 -21.48
C THR A 68 -2.39 -50.91 -22.82
N SER A 69 -1.61 -51.45 -23.77
CA SER A 69 -2.01 -51.87 -25.15
C SER A 69 -1.72 -53.36 -25.42
N THR A 70 -2.59 -54.04 -26.18
CA THR A 70 -2.36 -55.42 -26.66
C THR A 70 -2.38 -55.60 -28.19
N SER A 71 -2.82 -54.63 -29.01
CA SER A 71 -2.71 -54.68 -30.49
C SER A 71 -3.33 -53.44 -31.19
N GLY A 72 -2.51 -52.63 -31.90
CA GLY A 72 -2.99 -51.54 -32.80
C GLY A 72 -2.15 -50.24 -32.77
N PRO A 73 -2.26 -49.35 -33.78
CA PRO A 73 -1.35 -48.21 -34.01
C PRO A 73 -1.46 -47.11 -32.93
N ASP A 74 -0.40 -46.31 -32.77
CA ASP A 74 -0.07 -45.44 -31.61
C ASP A 74 -1.06 -44.27 -31.33
N LEU A 75 -1.25 -43.91 -30.04
CA LEU A 75 -1.85 -42.63 -29.64
C LEU A 75 -0.82 -41.51 -29.62
N GLN A 76 -1.20 -40.35 -30.14
CA GLN A 76 -0.49 -39.07 -29.98
C GLN A 76 -1.40 -38.07 -29.25
N ASN A 77 -0.79 -37.19 -28.43
CA ASN A 77 -1.45 -36.07 -27.71
C ASN A 77 -2.48 -36.47 -26.63
N ILE A 78 -2.00 -36.80 -25.43
CA ILE A 78 -2.85 -37.05 -24.25
C ILE A 78 -3.02 -35.73 -23.48
N SER A 79 -4.26 -35.26 -23.32
CA SER A 79 -4.57 -34.06 -22.54
C SER A 79 -5.57 -34.37 -21.42
N VAL A 80 -5.22 -34.00 -20.18
CA VAL A 80 -6.10 -34.11 -19.01
C VAL A 80 -6.64 -32.72 -18.70
N LEU A 81 -7.96 -32.54 -18.85
CA LEU A 81 -8.65 -31.26 -18.63
C LEU A 81 -9.46 -31.32 -17.34
N GLN A 82 -9.35 -30.30 -16.49
CA GLN A 82 -10.27 -30.13 -15.38
C GLN A 82 -11.68 -29.74 -15.90
N PRO A 83 -12.76 -30.02 -15.16
CA PRO A 83 -14.11 -29.60 -15.54
C PRO A 83 -14.15 -28.07 -15.73
N GLY A 84 -14.58 -27.62 -16.92
CA GLY A 84 -14.66 -26.19 -17.27
C GLY A 84 -13.51 -25.64 -18.14
N TYR A 85 -12.56 -26.48 -18.56
CA TYR A 85 -11.40 -26.05 -19.37
C TYR A 85 -11.36 -26.69 -20.77
N ASP A 86 -11.00 -25.89 -21.76
CA ASP A 86 -10.91 -26.23 -23.20
C ASP A 86 -9.44 -26.16 -23.68
N LEU A 87 -9.04 -27.01 -24.63
CA LEU A 87 -7.75 -26.97 -25.34
C LEU A 87 -7.40 -25.60 -25.96
N ALA A 88 -8.39 -24.76 -26.29
CA ALA A 88 -8.19 -23.39 -26.76
C ALA A 88 -7.75 -22.41 -25.65
N SER A 89 -7.74 -22.82 -24.38
CA SER A 89 -7.48 -21.95 -23.20
C SER A 89 -6.03 -21.90 -22.70
N LYS A 90 -5.04 -22.30 -23.52
CA LYS A 90 -3.60 -22.14 -23.20
C LYS A 90 -3.22 -20.72 -22.72
N SER A 91 -3.95 -19.70 -23.15
CA SER A 91 -3.79 -18.30 -22.72
C SER A 91 -4.17 -18.03 -21.25
N ASN A 92 -5.19 -18.71 -20.70
CA ASN A 92 -5.70 -18.41 -19.37
C ASN A 92 -4.81 -18.95 -18.23
N ILE A 93 -4.23 -20.14 -18.42
CA ILE A 93 -3.23 -20.70 -17.49
C ILE A 93 -1.96 -19.85 -17.49
N THR A 94 -1.57 -19.34 -18.67
CA THR A 94 -0.42 -18.43 -18.83
C THR A 94 -0.65 -17.11 -18.10
N ASN A 95 -1.83 -16.51 -18.17
CA ASN A 95 -2.14 -15.25 -17.46
C ASN A 95 -2.12 -15.37 -15.93
N LEU A 96 -2.63 -16.48 -15.38
CA LEU A 96 -2.64 -16.73 -13.94
C LEU A 96 -1.22 -16.96 -13.41
N MET A 97 -0.41 -17.74 -14.13
CA MET A 97 1.01 -17.93 -13.82
C MET A 97 1.80 -16.63 -13.97
N VAL A 98 1.63 -15.88 -15.06
CA VAL A 98 2.32 -14.60 -15.29
C VAL A 98 2.00 -13.59 -14.18
N THR A 99 0.74 -13.51 -13.74
CA THR A 99 0.33 -12.61 -12.64
C THR A 99 0.98 -12.99 -11.31
N HIS A 100 1.18 -14.29 -11.05
CA HIS A 100 1.81 -14.74 -9.81
C HIS A 100 3.34 -14.60 -9.87
N LEU A 101 3.94 -15.00 -11.00
CA LEU A 101 5.37 -15.05 -11.22
C LEU A 101 6.00 -13.66 -11.45
N SER A 102 5.25 -12.68 -11.98
CA SER A 102 5.71 -11.30 -12.16
C SER A 102 6.03 -10.54 -10.86
N ARG A 103 5.72 -11.12 -9.70
CA ARG A 103 6.02 -10.56 -8.37
C ARG A 103 7.43 -10.87 -7.88
N PHE A 104 8.14 -11.76 -8.55
CA PHE A 104 9.48 -12.19 -8.17
C PHE A 104 10.53 -11.53 -9.04
N SER A 105 11.69 -11.20 -8.45
CA SER A 105 12.82 -10.65 -9.20
C SER A 105 13.59 -11.71 -9.99
N ILE A 106 13.57 -12.96 -9.52
CA ILE A 106 14.21 -14.12 -10.16
C ILE A 106 13.29 -15.33 -10.01
N ILE A 107 13.10 -16.10 -11.08
CA ILE A 107 12.34 -17.36 -11.04
C ILE A 107 13.28 -18.54 -11.24
N HIS A 108 13.28 -19.47 -10.29
CA HIS A 108 14.10 -20.68 -10.32
C HIS A 108 13.33 -21.88 -10.90
N PHE A 109 13.77 -22.34 -12.06
CA PHE A 109 13.32 -23.55 -12.72
C PHE A 109 14.15 -24.74 -12.22
N MET A 110 13.73 -25.33 -11.09
CA MET A 110 14.38 -26.47 -10.43
C MET A 110 14.22 -27.78 -11.22
N ASP A 111 15.20 -28.69 -11.12
CA ASP A 111 15.41 -29.91 -11.93
C ASP A 111 14.19 -30.85 -12.08
N TRP A 112 13.98 -31.36 -13.31
CA TRP A 112 12.95 -32.34 -13.68
C TRP A 112 13.66 -33.61 -14.17
N THR A 113 13.37 -34.75 -13.54
CA THR A 113 14.07 -36.01 -13.85
C THR A 113 13.94 -36.39 -15.33
N THR A 114 15.11 -36.50 -15.94
CA THR A 114 15.50 -37.16 -17.19
C THR A 114 14.41 -37.90 -17.98
N THR A 115 14.41 -37.59 -19.28
CA THR A 115 13.87 -38.32 -20.45
C THR A 115 12.58 -37.76 -21.06
N ASN A 116 12.77 -36.98 -22.13
CA ASN A 116 11.79 -36.57 -23.15
C ASN A 116 10.69 -35.57 -22.73
N THR A 117 10.92 -34.28 -22.97
CA THR A 117 9.88 -33.30 -23.41
C THR A 117 10.53 -31.96 -23.76
N ASN A 118 9.96 -31.20 -24.70
CA ASN A 118 10.39 -29.89 -25.22
C ASN A 118 10.38 -28.74 -24.16
N LEU A 119 10.75 -29.02 -22.91
CA LEU A 119 10.63 -28.10 -21.78
C LEU A 119 11.61 -26.93 -21.86
N GLU A 120 12.74 -27.10 -22.56
CA GLU A 120 13.69 -26.00 -22.76
C GLU A 120 13.09 -24.91 -23.66
N GLU A 121 12.16 -25.22 -24.56
CA GLU A 121 11.40 -24.24 -25.36
C GLU A 121 10.34 -23.52 -24.50
N THR A 122 9.83 -24.19 -23.47
CA THR A 122 8.83 -23.63 -22.55
C THR A 122 9.43 -22.56 -21.63
N ILE A 123 10.71 -22.64 -21.26
CA ILE A 123 11.35 -21.66 -20.37
C ILE A 123 11.39 -20.27 -21.02
N PRO A 124 11.93 -20.07 -22.25
CA PRO A 124 11.84 -18.80 -22.95
C PRO A 124 10.39 -18.35 -23.19
N PHE A 125 9.50 -19.28 -23.52
CA PHE A 125 8.09 -18.98 -23.72
C PHE A 125 7.47 -18.35 -22.47
N ILE A 126 7.60 -18.98 -21.30
CA ILE A 126 7.08 -18.46 -20.03
C ILE A 126 7.80 -17.14 -19.67
N ALA A 127 9.13 -17.13 -19.72
CA ALA A 127 9.93 -15.98 -19.31
C ALA A 127 9.63 -14.71 -20.13
N ASN A 128 9.39 -14.85 -21.44
CA ASN A 128 9.05 -13.72 -22.30
C ASN A 128 7.64 -13.16 -22.07
N GLN A 129 6.74 -13.92 -21.44
CA GLN A 129 5.41 -13.45 -21.05
C GLN A 129 5.43 -12.71 -19.71
N LEU A 130 6.53 -12.81 -18.95
CA LEU A 130 6.73 -12.07 -17.72
C LEU A 130 7.21 -10.65 -18.02
N ASN A 131 6.94 -9.72 -17.11
CA ASN A 131 7.41 -8.34 -17.24
C ASN A 131 8.93 -8.30 -17.45
N SER A 132 9.43 -7.30 -18.19
CA SER A 132 10.86 -7.14 -18.57
C SER A 132 11.87 -7.04 -17.42
N ASN A 133 11.41 -7.05 -16.16
CA ASN A 133 12.22 -6.94 -14.94
C ASN A 133 12.40 -8.27 -14.18
N VAL A 134 11.95 -9.40 -14.73
CA VAL A 134 12.09 -10.73 -14.08
C VAL A 134 13.19 -11.54 -14.74
N ASP A 135 14.22 -11.88 -13.97
CA ASP A 135 15.30 -12.76 -14.41
C ASP A 135 14.95 -14.25 -14.23
N ILE A 136 15.66 -15.15 -14.92
CA ILE A 136 15.46 -16.59 -14.79
C ILE A 136 16.67 -17.28 -14.19
N TRP A 137 16.44 -18.34 -13.43
CA TRP A 137 17.46 -19.25 -12.90
C TRP A 137 17.14 -20.67 -13.36
N ILE A 138 18.06 -21.29 -14.09
CA ILE A 138 17.91 -22.62 -14.66
C ILE A 138 18.94 -23.60 -14.10
N ASN A 139 18.54 -24.87 -13.99
CA ASN A 139 19.44 -25.97 -13.64
C ASN A 139 19.83 -26.75 -14.89
N ILE A 140 21.13 -26.96 -15.06
CA ILE A 140 21.65 -27.88 -16.06
C ILE A 140 21.72 -29.29 -15.43
N PRO A 141 21.06 -30.30 -16.01
CA PRO A 141 21.02 -31.65 -15.44
C PRO A 141 22.41 -32.25 -15.22
N TYR A 142 22.58 -33.05 -14.17
CA TYR A 142 23.88 -33.62 -13.80
C TYR A 142 24.55 -34.49 -14.88
N GLY A 143 23.75 -35.06 -15.80
CA GLY A 143 24.16 -35.90 -16.91
C GLY A 143 24.33 -35.17 -18.25
N ALA A 144 24.21 -33.84 -18.29
CA ALA A 144 24.30 -33.06 -19.52
C ALA A 144 25.65 -33.21 -20.24
N THR A 145 25.61 -33.52 -21.53
CA THR A 145 26.77 -33.50 -22.43
C THR A 145 27.10 -32.06 -22.83
N ASP A 146 28.31 -31.80 -23.34
CA ASP A 146 28.68 -30.46 -23.83
C ASP A 146 27.76 -30.01 -24.97
N GLU A 147 27.39 -30.92 -25.86
CA GLU A 147 26.43 -30.68 -26.94
C GLU A 147 25.07 -30.24 -26.40
N TYR A 148 24.57 -30.89 -25.34
CA TYR A 148 23.32 -30.49 -24.71
C TYR A 148 23.40 -29.08 -24.12
N VAL A 149 24.48 -28.75 -23.39
CA VAL A 149 24.65 -27.41 -22.81
C VAL A 149 24.74 -26.34 -23.89
N LEU A 150 25.44 -26.61 -25.00
CA LEU A 150 25.51 -25.71 -26.15
C LEU A 150 24.14 -25.50 -26.80
N ASN A 151 23.34 -26.56 -26.95
CA ASN A 151 21.99 -26.46 -27.49
C ASN A 151 21.06 -25.63 -26.59
N VAL A 152 21.11 -25.84 -25.26
CA VAL A 152 20.36 -25.00 -24.30
C VAL A 152 20.80 -23.55 -24.38
N ALA A 153 22.10 -23.28 -24.42
CA ALA A 153 22.62 -21.92 -24.56
C ALA A 153 22.15 -21.27 -25.87
N GLN A 154 22.17 -22.01 -26.99
CA GLN A 154 21.71 -21.52 -28.29
C GLN A 154 20.21 -21.25 -28.30
N LEU A 155 19.42 -22.10 -27.65
CA LEU A 155 17.98 -21.91 -27.51
C LEU A 155 17.66 -20.64 -26.73
N MET A 156 18.33 -20.41 -25.60
CA MET A 156 18.17 -19.19 -24.81
C MET A 156 18.61 -17.95 -25.58
N LEU A 157 19.72 -18.02 -26.33
CA LEU A 157 20.18 -16.91 -27.16
C LEU A 157 19.14 -16.54 -28.23
N ASN A 158 18.52 -17.54 -28.85
CA ASN A 158 17.60 -17.36 -29.97
C ASN A 158 16.18 -16.97 -29.53
N GLN A 159 15.70 -17.49 -28.40
CA GLN A 159 14.29 -17.40 -28.02
C GLN A 159 14.04 -16.51 -26.80
N LEU A 160 15.00 -16.28 -25.91
CA LEU A 160 14.79 -15.47 -24.71
C LEU A 160 15.04 -13.98 -24.98
N ASN A 161 14.16 -13.12 -24.45
CA ASN A 161 14.28 -11.68 -24.52
C ASN A 161 15.71 -11.22 -24.11
N PRO A 162 16.41 -10.42 -24.95
CA PRO A 162 17.74 -9.89 -24.67
C PRO A 162 17.92 -9.19 -23.33
N THR A 163 16.84 -8.64 -22.74
CA THR A 163 16.90 -7.89 -21.47
C THR A 163 16.88 -8.79 -20.23
N ILE A 164 16.52 -10.08 -20.37
CA ILE A 164 16.41 -11.03 -19.25
C ILE A 164 17.79 -11.63 -18.95
N ASN A 165 18.22 -11.57 -17.67
CA ASN A 165 19.43 -12.26 -17.21
C ASN A 165 19.14 -13.74 -16.91
N ILE A 166 20.15 -14.58 -17.09
CA ILE A 166 20.08 -16.03 -16.90
C ILE A 166 21.08 -16.43 -15.81
N TYR A 167 20.57 -16.94 -14.70
CA TYR A 167 21.33 -17.57 -13.64
C TYR A 167 21.41 -19.07 -13.92
N VAL A 168 22.62 -19.61 -13.90
CA VAL A 168 22.87 -21.01 -14.28
C VAL A 168 23.45 -21.75 -13.09
N GLU A 169 22.86 -22.89 -12.76
CA GLU A 169 23.29 -23.80 -11.71
C GLU A 169 23.53 -25.19 -12.29
N PHE A 170 24.50 -25.92 -11.72
CA PHE A 170 24.71 -27.33 -12.05
C PHE A 170 23.85 -28.22 -11.14
N SER A 171 22.68 -28.63 -11.65
CA SER A 171 21.71 -29.59 -11.08
C SER A 171 21.25 -29.32 -9.63
N ASN A 172 20.00 -29.66 -9.31
CA ASN A 172 19.46 -29.40 -7.97
C ASN A 172 19.91 -30.47 -6.96
N GLU A 173 20.20 -30.06 -5.72
CA GLU A 173 20.37 -30.96 -4.57
C GLU A 173 21.47 -32.03 -4.69
N LEU A 174 22.62 -31.68 -5.30
CA LEU A 174 23.74 -32.61 -5.55
C LEU A 174 24.48 -33.14 -4.32
N TRP A 175 24.07 -32.73 -3.12
CA TRP A 175 24.59 -33.18 -1.81
C TRP A 175 23.60 -34.08 -1.06
N ASN A 176 22.34 -34.18 -1.51
CA ASN A 176 21.30 -34.91 -0.82
C ASN A 176 21.03 -36.27 -1.48
N LEU A 177 21.49 -37.35 -0.82
CA LEU A 177 21.42 -38.73 -1.35
C LEU A 177 20.01 -39.28 -1.59
N ILE A 178 18.97 -38.59 -1.12
CA ILE A 178 17.57 -38.91 -1.48
C ILE A 178 17.37 -38.73 -3.00
N PHE A 179 18.15 -37.86 -3.63
CA PHE A 179 18.09 -37.61 -5.06
C PHE A 179 19.14 -38.40 -5.82
N ALA A 180 18.74 -38.99 -6.96
CA ALA A 180 19.61 -39.82 -7.80
C ALA A 180 20.85 -39.06 -8.30
N GLN A 181 20.70 -37.76 -8.59
CA GLN A 181 21.79 -36.90 -9.06
C GLN A 181 22.92 -36.72 -8.04
N ALA A 182 22.61 -36.70 -6.73
CA ALA A 182 23.64 -36.61 -5.69
C ALA A 182 24.49 -37.88 -5.66
N THR A 183 23.84 -39.05 -5.77
CA THR A 183 24.52 -40.35 -5.86
C THR A 183 25.40 -40.42 -7.11
N ALA A 184 24.89 -39.97 -8.25
CA ALA A 184 25.65 -39.93 -9.50
C ALA A 184 26.85 -38.97 -9.44
N ASN A 185 26.69 -37.78 -8.82
CA ASN A 185 27.78 -36.83 -8.64
C ASN A 185 28.88 -37.39 -7.75
N LEU A 186 28.53 -38.01 -6.62
CA LEU A 186 29.49 -38.67 -5.73
C LEU A 186 30.26 -39.78 -6.45
N LYS A 187 29.55 -40.65 -7.19
CA LYS A 187 30.17 -41.71 -7.98
C LYS A 187 31.13 -41.14 -9.03
N ALA A 188 30.69 -40.14 -9.78
CA ALA A 188 31.50 -39.53 -10.85
C ALA A 188 32.74 -38.79 -10.31
N ALA A 189 32.65 -38.18 -9.12
CA ALA A 189 33.81 -37.58 -8.47
C ALA A 189 34.84 -38.64 -8.05
N ASN A 190 34.37 -39.74 -7.47
CA ASN A 190 35.25 -40.85 -7.08
C ASN A 190 35.89 -41.50 -8.30
N ASP A 191 35.13 -41.73 -9.37
CA ASP A 191 35.66 -42.30 -10.61
C ASP A 191 36.70 -41.37 -11.26
N SER A 192 36.48 -40.04 -11.22
CA SER A 192 37.46 -39.06 -11.69
C SER A 192 38.79 -39.19 -10.96
N VAL A 193 38.77 -39.26 -9.62
CA VAL A 193 40.00 -39.30 -8.82
C VAL A 193 40.68 -40.67 -8.88
N LEU A 194 39.93 -41.75 -8.68
CA LEU A 194 40.48 -43.10 -8.50
C LEU A 194 40.78 -43.80 -9.83
N ASN A 195 39.95 -43.58 -10.85
CA ASN A 195 39.98 -44.38 -12.08
C ASN A 195 40.49 -43.60 -13.30
N GLN A 196 40.43 -42.26 -13.27
CA GLN A 196 40.78 -41.42 -14.43
C GLN A 196 42.03 -40.56 -14.22
N GLY A 197 42.74 -40.71 -13.09
CA GLY A 197 43.96 -39.94 -12.80
C GLY A 197 43.70 -38.49 -12.39
N ASP A 198 42.51 -38.20 -11.86
CA ASP A 198 42.04 -36.90 -11.40
C ASP A 198 42.21 -35.73 -12.39
N PRO A 199 41.64 -35.83 -13.61
CA PRO A 199 41.77 -34.78 -14.63
C PRO A 199 41.14 -33.44 -14.17
N LEU A 200 40.18 -33.51 -13.24
CA LEU A 200 39.53 -32.35 -12.65
C LEU A 200 40.29 -31.78 -11.44
N ARG A 201 41.39 -32.38 -10.99
CA ARG A 201 42.17 -31.95 -9.80
C ARG A 201 41.32 -31.81 -8.54
N LEU A 202 40.36 -32.71 -8.34
CA LEU A 202 39.47 -32.73 -7.18
C LEU A 202 40.22 -33.07 -5.88
N ALA A 203 41.33 -33.80 -5.96
CA ALA A 203 42.17 -34.21 -4.83
C ALA A 203 43.45 -33.37 -4.70
N TYR A 204 43.42 -32.08 -5.04
CA TYR A 204 44.60 -31.20 -5.02
C TYR A 204 45.29 -31.08 -3.64
N ASP A 205 44.58 -31.37 -2.54
CA ASP A 205 45.08 -31.35 -1.16
C ASP A 205 45.46 -32.73 -0.62
N ASN A 206 45.43 -33.77 -1.46
CA ASN A 206 45.63 -35.17 -1.08
C ASN A 206 44.63 -35.69 -0.02
N SER A 207 43.50 -35.02 0.20
CA SER A 207 42.47 -35.51 1.13
C SER A 207 41.75 -36.74 0.55
N ALA A 208 41.61 -37.81 1.34
CA ALA A 208 40.90 -39.03 0.94
C ALA A 208 39.37 -38.94 1.19
N ASN A 209 38.81 -37.73 1.30
CA ASN A 209 37.40 -37.53 1.60
C ASN A 209 36.58 -37.44 0.30
N TYR A 210 35.93 -38.56 -0.04
CA TYR A 210 35.06 -38.69 -1.22
C TYR A 210 33.99 -37.59 -1.32
N TRP A 211 33.47 -37.09 -0.19
CA TRP A 211 32.51 -35.99 -0.17
C TRP A 211 33.12 -34.66 -0.59
N TYR A 212 34.38 -34.40 -0.20
CA TYR A 212 35.07 -33.19 -0.65
C TYR A 212 35.28 -33.23 -2.15
N TRP A 213 35.66 -34.38 -2.72
CA TRP A 213 35.76 -34.53 -4.17
C TRP A 213 34.41 -34.29 -4.86
N ALA A 214 33.31 -34.81 -4.30
CA ALA A 214 31.96 -34.58 -4.81
C ALA A 214 31.55 -33.10 -4.79
N PHE A 215 31.83 -32.36 -3.71
CA PHE A 215 31.50 -30.93 -3.61
C PHE A 215 32.37 -30.08 -4.55
N ARG A 216 33.65 -30.41 -4.68
CA ARG A 216 34.56 -29.76 -5.63
C ARG A 216 34.15 -30.04 -7.07
N ARG A 217 33.63 -31.25 -7.36
CA ARG A 217 33.10 -31.59 -8.68
C ARG A 217 31.92 -30.69 -9.05
N ILE A 218 31.01 -30.38 -8.14
CA ILE A 218 29.90 -29.43 -8.39
C ILE A 218 30.47 -28.10 -8.92
N ALA A 219 31.46 -27.55 -8.22
CA ALA A 219 32.13 -26.32 -8.61
C ALA A 219 32.89 -26.42 -9.95
N SER A 220 33.46 -27.58 -10.25
CA SER A 220 34.08 -27.85 -11.54
C SER A 220 33.07 -27.89 -12.69
N GLN A 221 31.90 -28.48 -12.46
CA GLN A 221 30.87 -28.62 -13.50
C GLN A 221 30.19 -27.29 -13.79
N ILE A 222 29.94 -26.44 -12.78
CA ILE A 222 29.45 -25.08 -13.04
C ILE A 222 30.46 -24.27 -13.86
N LYS A 223 31.76 -24.41 -13.60
CA LYS A 223 32.81 -23.76 -14.40
C LYS A 223 32.78 -24.22 -15.87
N ARG A 224 32.68 -25.54 -16.10
CA ARG A 224 32.52 -26.14 -17.44
C ARG A 224 31.31 -25.57 -18.17
N ILE A 225 30.14 -25.60 -17.53
CA ILE A 225 28.89 -25.09 -18.12
C ILE A 225 29.03 -23.61 -18.50
N PHE A 226 29.61 -22.81 -17.60
CA PHE A 226 29.76 -21.39 -17.82
C PHE A 226 30.73 -21.05 -18.96
N ASP A 227 31.76 -21.87 -19.17
CA ASP A 227 32.64 -21.73 -20.33
C ASP A 227 31.96 -22.13 -21.64
N LEU A 228 31.07 -23.13 -21.64
CA LEU A 228 30.26 -23.47 -22.81
C LEU A 228 29.26 -22.35 -23.15
N PHE A 229 28.64 -21.72 -22.15
CA PHE A 229 27.81 -20.53 -22.37
C PHE A 229 28.61 -19.36 -22.97
N LYS A 230 29.90 -19.19 -22.62
CA LYS A 230 30.77 -18.17 -23.24
C LYS A 230 30.97 -18.39 -24.74
N ILE A 231 31.03 -19.64 -25.19
CA ILE A 231 31.17 -19.97 -26.62
C ILE A 231 29.97 -19.46 -27.41
N VAL A 232 28.77 -19.54 -26.84
CA VAL A 232 27.51 -19.16 -27.52
C VAL A 232 27.19 -17.67 -27.36
N PHE A 233 27.28 -17.13 -26.14
CA PHE A 233 26.87 -15.75 -25.84
C PHE A 233 27.98 -14.71 -26.02
N GLY A 234 29.24 -15.12 -26.19
CA GLY A 234 30.39 -14.22 -26.20
C GLY A 234 30.87 -13.84 -24.79
N GLN A 235 32.17 -13.57 -24.67
CA GLN A 235 32.81 -13.29 -23.38
C GLN A 235 32.27 -12.00 -22.73
N GLU A 236 31.77 -11.06 -23.51
CA GLU A 236 31.16 -9.80 -23.07
C GLU A 236 29.83 -10.01 -22.33
N ASN A 237 29.10 -11.09 -22.62
CA ASN A 237 27.77 -11.36 -22.04
C ASN A 237 27.78 -12.39 -20.90
N VAL A 238 28.91 -13.07 -20.68
CA VAL A 238 29.03 -14.13 -19.66
C VAL A 238 30.06 -13.74 -18.61
N GLY A 239 29.62 -13.69 -17.35
CA GLY A 239 30.46 -13.33 -16.22
C GLY A 239 29.66 -12.81 -15.03
N PRO A 240 30.33 -12.51 -13.92
CA PRO A 240 29.71 -11.88 -12.76
C PRO A 240 29.09 -10.55 -13.22
N TRP A 241 27.82 -10.33 -12.89
CA TRP A 241 27.09 -9.09 -13.23
C TRP A 241 26.79 -8.87 -14.72
N LYS A 242 27.00 -9.89 -15.56
CA LYS A 242 26.62 -9.86 -16.97
C LYS A 242 25.28 -10.57 -17.18
N ARG A 243 24.85 -10.72 -18.44
CA ARG A 243 23.58 -11.38 -18.78
C ARG A 243 23.54 -12.83 -18.30
N ILE A 244 24.62 -13.60 -18.49
CA ILE A 244 24.72 -14.98 -18.01
C ILE A 244 25.56 -15.01 -16.73
N ARG A 245 24.97 -15.52 -15.65
CA ARG A 245 25.49 -15.47 -14.27
C ARG A 245 25.57 -16.88 -13.70
N SER A 246 26.71 -17.27 -13.12
CA SER A 246 26.84 -18.60 -12.52
C SER A 246 26.53 -18.60 -11.02
N ILE A 247 25.82 -19.63 -10.58
CA ILE A 247 25.45 -19.87 -9.20
C ILE A 247 26.07 -21.18 -8.71
N LEU A 248 26.74 -21.13 -7.56
CA LEU A 248 27.21 -22.31 -6.84
C LEU A 248 26.23 -22.59 -5.69
N ALA A 249 25.52 -23.69 -5.77
CA ALA A 249 24.53 -24.05 -4.77
C ALA A 249 25.10 -24.92 -3.65
N GLY A 250 24.46 -24.86 -2.48
CA GLY A 250 24.80 -25.64 -1.30
C GLY A 250 23.68 -25.64 -0.26
N GLN A 251 23.95 -26.32 0.85
CA GLN A 251 22.97 -26.57 1.91
C GLN A 251 23.21 -25.65 3.11
N CYS A 252 22.15 -25.09 3.70
CA CYS A 252 22.27 -24.20 4.86
C CYS A 252 22.89 -24.88 6.09
N VAL A 253 22.50 -26.13 6.35
CA VAL A 253 22.97 -26.91 7.50
C VAL A 253 24.37 -27.50 7.30
N ASN A 254 24.90 -27.46 6.07
CA ASN A 254 26.24 -27.98 5.77
C ASN A 254 27.02 -27.00 4.87
N PRO A 255 27.60 -25.93 5.46
CA PRO A 255 28.34 -24.92 4.71
C PRO A 255 29.60 -25.50 4.03
N THR A 256 30.05 -26.70 4.43
CA THR A 256 31.19 -27.40 3.85
C THR A 256 31.07 -27.56 2.33
N ILE A 257 29.84 -27.69 1.80
CA ILE A 257 29.59 -27.84 0.36
C ILE A 257 30.10 -26.60 -0.39
N ILE A 258 29.66 -25.42 0.03
CA ILE A 258 30.07 -24.12 -0.56
C ILE A 258 31.56 -23.86 -0.30
N ILE A 259 32.04 -24.13 0.91
CA ILE A 259 33.44 -23.90 1.28
C ILE A 259 34.38 -24.72 0.39
N GLN A 260 34.12 -26.03 0.23
CA GLN A 260 34.93 -26.90 -0.61
C GLN A 260 34.88 -26.49 -2.08
N GLY A 261 33.70 -26.06 -2.56
CA GLY A 261 33.55 -25.55 -3.92
C GLY A 261 34.35 -24.27 -4.16
N LEU A 262 34.20 -23.24 -3.31
CA LEU A 262 34.91 -21.96 -3.44
C LEU A 262 36.42 -22.10 -3.34
N ASP A 263 36.90 -22.94 -2.41
CA ASP A 263 38.32 -23.19 -2.22
C ASP A 263 38.94 -23.91 -3.44
N TYR A 264 38.23 -24.92 -3.98
CA TYR A 264 38.64 -25.55 -5.23
C TYR A 264 38.68 -24.59 -6.41
N LEU A 265 37.65 -23.75 -6.58
CA LEU A 265 37.64 -22.75 -7.65
C LEU A 265 38.85 -21.81 -7.53
N ASN A 266 39.12 -21.32 -6.32
CA ASN A 266 40.25 -20.43 -6.06
C ASN A 266 41.59 -21.08 -6.41
N LYS A 267 41.78 -22.36 -6.06
CA LYS A 267 43.05 -23.07 -6.25
C LYS A 267 43.26 -23.58 -7.68
N VAL A 268 42.19 -24.01 -8.35
CA VAL A 268 42.29 -24.63 -9.69
C VAL A 268 42.09 -23.62 -10.82
N TYR A 269 41.21 -22.64 -10.63
CA TYR A 269 40.83 -21.66 -11.66
C TYR A 269 41.16 -20.20 -11.30
N GLY A 270 41.74 -19.94 -10.12
CA GLY A 270 41.98 -18.58 -9.60
C GLY A 270 40.73 -17.97 -8.95
N SER A 271 40.78 -16.68 -8.61
CA SER A 271 39.75 -16.03 -7.78
C SER A 271 38.32 -16.32 -8.26
N PRO A 272 37.44 -16.94 -7.43
CA PRO A 272 36.07 -17.28 -7.82
C PRO A 272 35.26 -16.07 -8.28
N SER A 273 35.54 -14.89 -7.76
CA SER A 273 34.87 -13.63 -8.13
C SER A 273 35.04 -13.21 -9.60
N THR A 274 35.89 -13.89 -10.36
CA THR A 274 36.11 -13.61 -11.79
C THR A 274 35.07 -14.27 -12.70
N PHE A 275 34.37 -15.30 -12.23
CA PHE A 275 33.34 -15.99 -13.01
C PHE A 275 32.08 -16.34 -12.21
N LEU A 276 32.20 -16.55 -10.89
CA LEU A 276 31.07 -16.84 -10.01
C LEU A 276 30.32 -15.57 -9.64
N HIS A 277 29.02 -15.54 -9.91
CA HIS A 277 28.17 -14.40 -9.56
C HIS A 277 27.66 -14.47 -8.11
N GLY A 278 27.24 -15.67 -7.68
CA GLY A 278 26.70 -15.85 -6.34
C GLY A 278 26.70 -17.29 -5.85
N ILE A 279 26.38 -17.43 -4.57
CA ILE A 279 26.11 -18.71 -3.92
C ILE A 279 24.62 -18.81 -3.61
N ALA A 280 24.07 -20.01 -3.73
CA ALA A 280 22.69 -20.31 -3.35
C ALA A 280 22.67 -21.25 -2.15
N ILE A 281 21.80 -20.98 -1.19
CA ILE A 281 21.64 -21.80 0.00
C ILE A 281 20.17 -22.18 0.14
N ALA A 282 19.88 -23.48 0.18
CA ALA A 282 18.54 -24.00 0.45
C ALA A 282 18.31 -24.07 1.98
N PRO A 283 17.36 -23.30 2.56
CA PRO A 283 16.96 -23.42 3.95
C PRO A 283 16.04 -24.64 4.12
N TYR A 284 16.54 -25.68 4.79
CA TYR A 284 15.73 -26.81 5.21
C TYR A 284 15.20 -26.57 6.61
N PHE A 285 13.88 -26.62 6.78
CA PHE A 285 13.26 -26.68 8.10
C PHE A 285 13.32 -28.12 8.58
N ASP A 286 14.01 -28.36 9.69
CA ASP A 286 14.29 -29.68 10.21
C ASP A 286 13.24 -30.11 11.26
N LEU A 287 12.42 -31.10 10.91
CA LEU A 287 11.46 -31.73 11.84
C LEU A 287 12.05 -32.98 12.52
N SER A 288 13.36 -33.24 12.41
CA SER A 288 14.03 -34.44 12.92
C SER A 288 13.88 -34.65 14.44
N GLN A 289 13.55 -33.60 15.20
CA GLN A 289 13.21 -33.70 16.62
C GLN A 289 11.98 -34.60 16.87
N TYR A 290 11.11 -34.78 15.88
CA TYR A 290 9.97 -35.68 15.94
C TYR A 290 10.28 -37.01 15.22
N LYS A 291 10.72 -38.02 15.99
CA LYS A 291 11.25 -39.31 15.48
C LYS A 291 10.24 -40.22 14.77
N THR A 292 8.95 -39.90 14.74
CA THR A 292 7.92 -40.73 14.07
C THR A 292 7.01 -39.89 13.20
N TRP A 293 7.14 -40.07 11.88
CA TRP A 293 6.48 -39.27 10.84
C TRP A 293 4.98 -39.54 10.69
N SER A 294 4.44 -40.56 11.35
CA SER A 294 3.10 -41.08 11.03
C SER A 294 1.94 -40.38 11.76
N ASN A 295 2.18 -39.51 12.76
CA ASN A 295 1.12 -38.92 13.60
C ASN A 295 1.46 -37.52 14.16
N LEU A 296 1.90 -36.57 13.33
CA LEU A 296 2.10 -35.18 13.79
C LEU A 296 0.81 -34.37 13.66
N THR A 297 0.46 -33.62 14.70
CA THR A 297 -0.63 -32.62 14.63
C THR A 297 -0.15 -31.36 13.91
N THR A 298 -1.08 -30.57 13.37
CA THR A 298 -0.78 -29.27 12.74
C THR A 298 0.06 -28.37 13.66
N ASP A 299 -0.25 -28.36 14.95
CA ASP A 299 0.48 -27.57 15.95
C ASP A 299 1.91 -28.07 16.15
N GLN A 300 2.14 -29.39 16.16
CA GLN A 300 3.49 -29.97 16.26
C GLN A 300 4.33 -29.70 15.01
N VAL A 301 3.70 -29.65 13.84
CA VAL A 301 4.35 -29.26 12.59
C VAL A 301 4.75 -27.78 12.65
N ILE A 302 3.84 -26.90 13.07
CA ILE A 302 4.10 -25.45 13.23
C ILE A 302 5.18 -25.21 14.30
N GLU A 303 5.13 -25.92 15.43
CA GLU A 303 6.13 -25.84 16.50
C GLU A 303 7.50 -26.31 16.02
N GLY A 304 7.57 -27.39 15.24
CA GLY A 304 8.80 -27.84 14.61
C GLY A 304 9.38 -26.84 13.59
N PHE A 305 8.52 -26.21 12.79
CA PHE A 305 8.93 -25.12 11.90
C PHE A 305 9.45 -23.91 12.69
N ASN A 306 8.76 -23.50 13.75
CA ASN A 306 9.19 -22.41 14.63
C ASN A 306 10.51 -22.74 15.36
N SER A 307 10.68 -23.97 15.83
CA SER A 307 11.91 -24.46 16.47
C SER A 307 13.10 -24.41 15.50
N SER A 308 12.89 -24.88 14.25
CA SER A 308 13.88 -24.78 13.17
C SER A 308 14.28 -23.33 12.89
N ILE A 309 13.31 -22.40 12.82
CA ILE A 309 13.55 -20.96 12.64
C ILE A 309 14.39 -20.39 13.79
N GLN A 310 14.18 -20.84 15.03
CA GLN A 310 15.00 -20.40 16.16
C GLN A 310 16.42 -20.97 16.14
N THR A 311 16.65 -22.15 15.55
CA THR A 311 18.00 -22.70 15.39
C THR A 311 18.85 -21.93 14.37
N PHE A 312 18.23 -21.18 13.45
CA PHE A 312 18.89 -20.24 12.55
C PHE A 312 19.43 -18.97 13.25
N LEU A 313 19.13 -18.80 14.54
CA LEU A 313 19.68 -17.74 15.40
C LEU A 313 20.49 -18.40 16.54
N PRO A 314 21.78 -18.74 16.35
CA PRO A 314 22.51 -19.46 17.38
C PRO A 314 22.91 -18.56 18.56
N GLU A 315 23.02 -19.22 19.70
CA GLU A 315 23.26 -18.70 21.04
C GLU A 315 24.48 -17.79 21.24
N ARG A 316 24.42 -17.11 22.38
CA ARG A 316 25.10 -15.88 22.82
C ARG A 316 26.64 -15.83 22.79
N ASP A 317 27.35 -16.92 22.57
CA ASP A 317 28.79 -16.96 22.88
C ASP A 317 29.72 -16.82 21.67
N PHE A 318 29.17 -16.73 20.45
CA PHE A 318 29.93 -16.44 19.22
C PHE A 318 29.91 -14.95 18.82
N ILE A 319 29.66 -14.06 19.79
CA ILE A 319 29.21 -12.67 19.54
C ILE A 319 30.32 -11.63 19.37
N GLN A 320 31.59 -11.86 19.75
CA GLN A 320 32.56 -10.74 19.76
C GLN A 320 33.28 -10.43 18.44
N MET A 321 33.39 -11.34 17.46
CA MET A 321 34.20 -11.09 16.25
C MET A 321 33.42 -10.56 15.04
N HIS A 322 32.08 -10.65 15.04
CA HIS A 322 31.25 -10.39 13.85
C HIS A 322 30.43 -9.10 13.89
N TRP A 323 30.52 -8.28 14.95
CA TRP A 323 29.87 -6.97 14.94
C TRP A 323 30.39 -6.05 13.84
N SER A 324 31.68 -6.10 13.48
CA SER A 324 32.23 -5.30 12.38
C SER A 324 31.73 -5.77 11.01
N ILE A 325 31.42 -7.06 10.85
CA ILE A 325 30.96 -7.65 9.58
C ILE A 325 29.44 -7.51 9.44
N ILE A 326 28.66 -7.68 10.51
CA ILE A 326 27.21 -7.50 10.50
C ILE A 326 26.84 -6.02 10.39
N ILE A 327 27.58 -5.11 11.04
CA ILE A 327 27.41 -3.67 10.81
C ILE A 327 27.80 -3.33 9.37
N SER A 328 28.87 -3.93 8.81
CA SER A 328 29.22 -3.71 7.41
C SER A 328 28.17 -4.27 6.44
N ILE A 329 27.57 -5.43 6.73
CA ILE A 329 26.52 -6.07 5.91
C ILE A 329 25.20 -5.30 6.02
N LEU A 330 24.78 -4.88 7.21
CA LEU A 330 23.58 -4.04 7.39
C LEU A 330 23.75 -2.62 6.80
N VAL A 331 24.98 -2.12 6.71
CA VAL A 331 25.30 -0.86 6.02
C VAL A 331 25.46 -1.04 4.50
N SER A 332 25.49 -2.28 3.99
CA SER A 332 25.65 -2.58 2.55
C SER A 332 24.51 -3.37 1.92
N ILE A 333 23.42 -3.68 2.64
CA ILE A 333 22.12 -3.91 1.99
C ILE A 333 21.69 -2.55 1.42
N PRO A 334 21.55 -2.37 0.09
CA PRO A 334 20.88 -1.18 -0.41
C PRO A 334 19.50 -1.18 0.25
N ASN A 335 19.22 -0.12 1.03
CA ASN A 335 17.99 0.17 1.75
C ASN A 335 16.85 -0.81 1.42
N ILE A 336 16.35 -1.58 2.41
CA ILE A 336 14.94 -1.98 2.35
C ILE A 336 14.21 -0.67 2.12
N SER A 337 13.72 -0.44 0.90
CA SER A 337 13.13 0.85 0.54
C SER A 337 11.92 1.00 1.45
N ALA A 338 12.07 1.80 2.51
CA ALA A 338 10.96 2.20 3.34
C ALA A 338 10.09 3.07 2.46
N TYR A 339 9.04 2.47 1.88
CA TYR A 339 8.09 3.20 1.04
C TYR A 339 7.51 4.37 1.84
N VAL A 340 7.36 5.52 1.19
CA VAL A 340 6.68 6.66 1.79
C VAL A 340 5.19 6.33 1.85
N ALA A 341 4.66 6.27 3.06
CA ALA A 341 3.27 5.97 3.33
C ALA A 341 2.37 7.16 2.94
N ILE A 342 1.47 6.96 1.98
CA ILE A 342 0.50 7.96 1.47
C ILE A 342 -0.90 7.42 1.71
N GLY A 343 -1.82 8.27 2.15
CA GLY A 343 -3.22 7.91 2.28
C GLY A 343 -4.11 8.55 1.20
N GLY A 344 -5.41 8.35 1.31
CA GLY A 344 -6.35 9.16 0.55
C GLY A 344 -7.81 8.98 0.96
N ASN A 345 -8.65 9.96 0.63
CA ASN A 345 -10.07 9.83 0.89
C ASN A 345 -10.75 9.02 -0.21
N LEU A 346 -11.59 8.10 0.25
CA LEU A 346 -12.48 7.34 -0.60
C LEU A 346 -13.66 8.22 -1.02
N ASP A 347 -13.92 8.26 -2.32
CA ASP A 347 -14.97 9.06 -2.92
C ASP A 347 -16.37 8.63 -2.44
N GLY A 348 -17.29 9.59 -2.37
CA GLY A 348 -18.70 9.33 -2.15
C GLY A 348 -19.32 8.52 -3.29
N VAL A 349 -20.48 7.92 -3.03
CA VAL A 349 -21.15 7.05 -4.00
C VAL A 349 -22.31 7.82 -4.64
N HIS A 350 -22.19 8.07 -5.94
CA HIS A 350 -23.18 8.83 -6.73
C HIS A 350 -23.24 8.32 -8.18
N ASP A 351 -24.34 8.58 -8.88
CA ASP A 351 -24.46 8.20 -10.29
C ASP A 351 -23.47 8.97 -11.18
N TRP A 352 -23.10 10.19 -10.80
CA TRP A 352 -22.09 11.01 -11.48
C TRP A 352 -20.64 10.76 -11.03
N SER A 353 -20.41 9.87 -10.05
CA SER A 353 -19.04 9.49 -9.69
C SER A 353 -18.46 8.59 -10.80
N ARG A 354 -17.22 8.89 -11.20
CA ARG A 354 -16.50 8.10 -12.21
C ARG A 354 -15.69 6.95 -11.59
N SER A 355 -15.67 6.86 -10.26
CA SER A 355 -14.97 5.82 -9.52
C SER A 355 -15.63 4.44 -9.65
N GLN A 356 -16.96 4.40 -9.75
CA GLN A 356 -17.76 3.19 -9.99
C GLN A 356 -17.31 1.97 -9.16
N GLN A 357 -17.24 2.19 -7.85
CA GLN A 357 -16.56 1.31 -6.91
C GLN A 357 -17.24 -0.07 -6.80
N TYR A 358 -18.58 -0.11 -6.85
CA TYR A 358 -19.35 -1.34 -6.71
C TYR A 358 -19.50 -2.08 -8.03
N VAL A 359 -19.34 -3.41 -8.01
CA VAL A 359 -19.62 -4.28 -9.15
C VAL A 359 -21.07 -4.10 -9.63
N ASN A 360 -22.02 -3.98 -8.71
CA ASN A 360 -23.42 -3.70 -9.00
C ASN A 360 -23.69 -2.18 -9.03
N LEU A 361 -23.91 -1.61 -10.22
CA LEU A 361 -24.18 -0.19 -10.42
C LEU A 361 -25.48 0.29 -9.77
N VAL A 362 -26.39 -0.61 -9.36
CA VAL A 362 -27.58 -0.22 -8.59
C VAL A 362 -27.19 0.43 -7.26
N ARG A 363 -26.07 0.02 -6.64
CA ARG A 363 -25.60 0.59 -5.35
C ARG A 363 -25.34 2.09 -5.43
N GLN A 364 -24.89 2.57 -6.59
CA GLN A 364 -24.56 3.98 -6.82
C GLN A 364 -25.63 4.74 -7.62
N ALA A 365 -26.73 4.09 -7.93
CA ALA A 365 -27.75 4.66 -8.79
C ALA A 365 -28.55 5.75 -8.07
N ARG A 366 -29.02 6.71 -8.86
CA ARG A 366 -29.96 7.72 -8.39
C ARG A 366 -31.27 7.07 -7.93
N ARG A 367 -31.95 7.74 -6.99
CA ARG A 367 -33.31 7.39 -6.54
C ARG A 367 -34.22 7.01 -7.71
N TRP A 368 -35.04 5.97 -7.51
CA TRP A 368 -36.02 5.48 -8.48
C TRP A 368 -36.88 6.60 -9.06
N GLY A 369 -36.79 6.81 -10.38
CA GLY A 369 -37.60 7.77 -11.12
C GLY A 369 -38.77 7.12 -11.85
N SER A 370 -39.58 7.91 -12.56
CA SER A 370 -40.63 7.38 -13.43
C SER A 370 -40.03 6.74 -14.70
N PRO A 371 -40.74 5.79 -15.36
CA PRO A 371 -40.26 5.18 -16.60
C PRO A 371 -39.94 6.17 -17.73
N SER A 372 -40.66 7.29 -17.80
CA SER A 372 -40.49 8.33 -18.83
C SER A 372 -39.46 9.40 -18.45
N SER A 373 -39.15 9.54 -17.16
CA SER A 373 -38.13 10.45 -16.63
C SER A 373 -37.33 9.76 -15.51
N PRO A 374 -36.37 8.86 -15.85
CA PRO A 374 -35.63 8.08 -14.86
C PRO A 374 -34.91 8.88 -13.77
N TRP A 375 -34.71 10.18 -13.98
CA TRP A 375 -34.02 11.09 -13.06
C TRP A 375 -34.93 11.83 -12.06
N ASP A 376 -36.25 11.73 -12.17
CA ASP A 376 -37.19 12.58 -11.42
C ASP A 376 -37.37 12.17 -9.94
N GLY A 377 -36.94 10.97 -9.55
CA GLY A 377 -37.02 10.46 -8.18
C GLY A 377 -38.46 10.20 -7.68
N THR A 378 -39.44 10.12 -8.57
CA THR A 378 -40.87 10.07 -8.21
C THR A 378 -41.47 8.67 -8.07
N ALA A 379 -40.74 7.60 -8.45
CA ALA A 379 -41.27 6.26 -8.30
C ALA A 379 -41.40 5.85 -6.83
N THR A 380 -42.45 5.11 -6.54
CA THR A 380 -42.73 4.55 -5.22
C THR A 380 -41.85 3.33 -4.96
N PHE A 381 -41.44 3.17 -3.71
CA PHE A 381 -40.66 2.04 -3.24
C PHE A 381 -41.13 1.60 -1.86
N ASP A 382 -40.82 0.36 -1.50
CA ASP A 382 -41.11 -0.20 -0.19
C ASP A 382 -40.23 0.49 0.88
N PRO A 383 -40.80 1.12 1.92
CA PRO A 383 -40.03 1.83 2.94
C PRO A 383 -39.14 0.90 3.80
N ILE A 384 -39.40 -0.41 3.81
CA ILE A 384 -38.61 -1.40 4.55
C ILE A 384 -37.44 -1.89 3.71
N THR A 385 -37.71 -2.31 2.47
CA THR A 385 -36.71 -2.97 1.62
C THR A 385 -36.02 -2.02 0.64
N GLY A 386 -36.61 -0.86 0.35
CA GLY A 386 -36.10 0.14 -0.58
C GLY A 386 -36.34 -0.17 -2.06
N TRP A 387 -36.95 -1.32 -2.39
CA TRP A 387 -37.19 -1.74 -3.78
C TRP A 387 -38.43 -1.07 -4.40
N PRO A 388 -38.42 -0.77 -5.72
CA PRO A 388 -39.56 -0.14 -6.39
C PRO A 388 -40.78 -1.06 -6.40
N THR A 389 -41.97 -0.50 -6.17
CA THR A 389 -43.22 -1.28 -6.06
C THR A 389 -44.11 -1.25 -7.30
N GLN A 390 -43.70 -0.50 -8.32
CA GLN A 390 -44.39 -0.32 -9.59
C GLN A 390 -43.37 -0.04 -10.70
N ASP A 391 -43.86 0.26 -11.91
CA ASP A 391 -43.03 0.68 -13.04
C ASP A 391 -42.15 1.88 -12.67
N PHE A 392 -40.87 1.82 -13.05
CA PHE A 392 -39.85 2.77 -12.62
C PHE A 392 -38.78 2.97 -13.69
N GLY A 393 -37.98 4.01 -13.52
CA GLY A 393 -36.73 4.27 -14.22
C GLY A 393 -35.58 4.38 -13.22
N ILE A 394 -34.37 4.16 -13.71
CA ILE A 394 -33.13 4.26 -12.91
C ILE A 394 -32.03 4.93 -13.72
N VAL A 395 -31.30 5.83 -13.07
CA VAL A 395 -30.05 6.41 -13.58
C VAL A 395 -28.90 5.68 -12.88
N LEU A 396 -28.18 4.84 -13.62
CA LEU A 396 -27.08 4.02 -13.08
C LEU A 396 -25.75 4.77 -13.09
N SER A 397 -25.51 5.56 -14.15
CA SER A 397 -24.32 6.40 -14.24
C SER A 397 -24.57 7.62 -15.12
N THR A 398 -23.92 8.72 -14.79
CA THR A 398 -23.81 9.94 -15.58
C THR A 398 -22.38 10.48 -15.53
N ALA A 399 -22.07 11.42 -16.42
CA ALA A 399 -20.80 12.15 -16.45
C ALA A 399 -19.53 11.29 -16.63
N ALA A 400 -19.65 10.00 -16.97
CA ALA A 400 -18.52 9.12 -17.24
C ALA A 400 -17.71 9.56 -18.47
N VAL A 401 -16.47 9.08 -18.59
CA VAL A 401 -15.69 9.27 -19.82
C VAL A 401 -16.18 8.33 -20.92
N ASP A 402 -16.45 7.07 -20.57
CA ASP A 402 -16.99 6.05 -21.48
C ASP A 402 -17.62 4.89 -20.70
N MET A 403 -18.88 4.56 -20.97
CA MET A 403 -19.64 3.45 -20.38
C MET A 403 -19.86 2.29 -21.36
N GLY A 404 -19.20 2.32 -22.52
CA GLY A 404 -19.30 1.26 -23.52
C GLY A 404 -19.00 -0.11 -22.94
N GLY A 405 -19.89 -1.07 -23.15
CA GLY A 405 -19.76 -2.40 -22.56
C GLY A 405 -21.06 -3.20 -22.56
N THR A 406 -20.96 -4.44 -22.12
CA THR A 406 -22.10 -5.34 -21.90
C THR A 406 -22.26 -5.59 -20.41
N TYR A 407 -23.41 -5.21 -19.86
CA TYR A 407 -23.73 -5.30 -18.44
C TYR A 407 -24.77 -6.40 -18.21
N LEU A 408 -24.61 -7.18 -17.15
CA LEU A 408 -25.56 -8.22 -16.78
C LEU A 408 -26.64 -7.63 -15.87
N LEU A 409 -27.89 -7.59 -16.36
CA LEU A 409 -29.06 -7.22 -15.59
C LEU A 409 -29.75 -8.48 -15.06
N THR A 410 -30.03 -8.50 -13.75
CA THR A 410 -30.93 -9.48 -13.14
C THR A 410 -31.88 -8.83 -12.16
N ALA A 411 -33.08 -9.39 -12.02
CA ALA A 411 -34.05 -8.97 -11.00
C ALA A 411 -34.94 -10.15 -10.58
N GLN A 412 -35.50 -10.08 -9.38
CA GLN A 412 -36.66 -10.88 -8.99
C GLN A 412 -37.94 -10.18 -9.48
N GLY A 413 -38.82 -10.92 -10.14
CA GLY A 413 -39.94 -10.38 -10.91
C GLY A 413 -39.67 -10.32 -12.42
N ASN A 414 -40.68 -9.93 -13.18
CA ASN A 414 -40.61 -9.71 -14.62
C ASN A 414 -40.97 -8.26 -14.96
N ALA A 415 -40.39 -7.73 -16.02
CA ALA A 415 -40.71 -6.41 -16.56
C ALA A 415 -40.32 -6.34 -18.03
N GLN A 416 -40.87 -5.39 -18.79
CA GLN A 416 -40.23 -4.92 -20.01
C GLN A 416 -39.11 -3.94 -19.65
N VAL A 417 -37.97 -4.07 -20.33
CA VAL A 417 -36.77 -3.29 -20.04
C VAL A 417 -36.33 -2.59 -21.32
N THR A 418 -36.03 -1.30 -21.23
CA THR A 418 -35.47 -0.53 -22.35
C THR A 418 -34.32 0.35 -21.85
N VAL A 419 -33.38 0.64 -22.76
CA VAL A 419 -32.38 1.69 -22.54
C VAL A 419 -33.02 3.03 -22.86
N TYR A 420 -33.01 3.95 -21.92
CA TYR A 420 -33.57 5.28 -22.10
C TYR A 420 -32.75 6.07 -23.12
N GLY A 421 -33.42 6.83 -24.00
CA GLY A 421 -32.78 7.50 -25.15
C GLY A 421 -32.79 6.69 -26.46
N GLY A 422 -33.30 5.46 -26.43
CA GLY A 422 -33.50 4.63 -27.63
C GLY A 422 -32.24 3.90 -28.10
N SER A 423 -32.28 3.39 -29.33
CA SER A 423 -31.24 2.49 -29.88
C SER A 423 -29.86 3.11 -30.02
N THR A 424 -29.78 4.44 -30.09
CA THR A 424 -28.51 5.19 -30.11
C THR A 424 -27.85 5.27 -28.75
N ALA A 425 -28.62 5.15 -27.66
CA ALA A 425 -28.11 5.11 -26.29
C ALA A 425 -27.74 3.68 -25.84
N GLY A 426 -28.30 2.66 -26.48
CA GLY A 426 -27.99 1.25 -26.21
C GLY A 426 -29.16 0.33 -26.54
N ARG A 427 -29.03 -0.95 -26.20
CA ARG A 427 -30.08 -1.95 -26.41
C ARG A 427 -30.10 -3.04 -25.35
N ILE A 428 -31.26 -3.67 -25.20
CA ILE A 428 -31.42 -4.88 -24.38
C ILE A 428 -31.31 -6.11 -25.28
N ALA A 429 -30.58 -7.13 -24.84
CA ALA A 429 -30.40 -8.40 -25.53
C ALA A 429 -30.58 -9.58 -24.58
N ASN A 430 -30.87 -10.76 -25.14
CA ASN A 430 -30.98 -12.03 -24.41
C ASN A 430 -31.85 -11.96 -23.15
N LYS A 431 -32.93 -11.17 -23.20
CA LYS A 431 -33.86 -11.05 -22.09
C LYS A 431 -34.64 -12.35 -21.92
N THR A 432 -34.58 -12.93 -20.73
CA THR A 432 -35.33 -14.11 -20.33
C THR A 432 -36.02 -13.87 -18.99
N TYR A 433 -37.11 -14.61 -18.75
CA TYR A 433 -37.78 -14.66 -17.46
C TYR A 433 -38.09 -16.11 -17.12
N ASN A 434 -37.58 -16.57 -15.98
CA ASN A 434 -37.88 -17.88 -15.43
C ASN A 434 -38.96 -17.76 -14.36
N ALA A 435 -40.15 -18.25 -14.65
CA ALA A 435 -41.28 -18.18 -13.74
C ALA A 435 -41.12 -19.06 -12.49
N LEU A 436 -40.33 -20.15 -12.55
CA LEU A 436 -40.10 -21.05 -11.40
C LEU A 436 -39.23 -20.40 -10.35
N THR A 437 -38.21 -19.66 -10.78
CA THR A 437 -37.29 -18.94 -9.87
C THR A 437 -37.67 -17.47 -9.69
N ASN A 438 -38.76 -17.02 -10.34
CA ASN A 438 -39.18 -15.63 -10.44
C ASN A 438 -38.02 -14.68 -10.81
N THR A 439 -37.21 -15.05 -11.80
CA THR A 439 -35.96 -14.34 -12.14
C THR A 439 -35.97 -13.83 -13.57
N LEU A 440 -35.79 -12.53 -13.74
CA LEU A 440 -35.47 -11.89 -15.01
C LEU A 440 -33.95 -11.80 -15.17
N SER A 441 -33.46 -12.07 -16.38
CA SER A 441 -32.07 -11.86 -16.78
C SER A 441 -32.02 -11.20 -18.15
N ALA A 442 -31.11 -10.26 -18.37
CA ALA A 442 -30.87 -9.64 -19.67
C ALA A 442 -29.45 -9.09 -19.77
N LEU A 443 -29.01 -8.83 -21.00
CA LEU A 443 -27.79 -8.08 -21.29
C LEU A 443 -28.16 -6.64 -21.68
N VAL A 444 -27.60 -5.66 -20.97
CA VAL A 444 -27.68 -4.24 -21.33
C VAL A 444 -26.42 -3.91 -22.12
N ILE A 445 -26.56 -3.60 -23.41
CA ILE A 445 -25.44 -3.33 -24.30
C ILE A 445 -25.39 -1.83 -24.56
N ILE A 446 -24.32 -1.20 -24.09
CA ILE A 446 -24.08 0.24 -24.18
C ILE A 446 -22.98 0.50 -25.22
N PRO A 447 -23.19 1.41 -26.18
CA PRO A 447 -22.21 1.73 -27.20
C PRO A 447 -21.01 2.47 -26.60
N GLN A 448 -19.85 2.30 -27.24
CA GLN A 448 -18.64 3.02 -26.89
C GLN A 448 -18.83 4.55 -27.00
N GLY A 449 -18.25 5.29 -26.07
CA GLY A 449 -18.36 6.74 -25.96
C GLY A 449 -19.64 7.21 -25.25
N ALA A 450 -20.53 6.32 -24.84
CA ALA A 450 -21.68 6.68 -24.01
C ALA A 450 -21.21 7.18 -22.64
N VAL A 451 -21.72 8.33 -22.19
CA VAL A 451 -21.33 8.93 -20.89
C VAL A 451 -22.35 8.68 -19.78
N GLN A 452 -23.40 7.92 -20.08
CA GLN A 452 -24.52 7.68 -19.19
C GLN A 452 -25.17 6.32 -19.44
N ILE A 453 -25.75 5.75 -18.39
CA ILE A 453 -26.61 4.57 -18.47
C ILE A 453 -27.90 4.87 -17.70
N MET A 454 -29.02 4.81 -18.43
CA MET A 454 -30.36 5.00 -17.88
C MET A 454 -31.28 3.90 -18.40
N LEU A 455 -32.05 3.28 -17.51
CA LEU A 455 -32.95 2.18 -17.85
C LEU A 455 -34.38 2.54 -17.46
N SER A 456 -35.33 2.02 -18.23
CA SER A 456 -36.77 2.12 -17.99
C SER A 456 -37.37 0.73 -17.88
N PHE A 457 -38.18 0.52 -16.84
CA PHE A 457 -38.85 -0.73 -16.51
C PHE A 457 -40.36 -0.51 -16.51
N THR A 458 -41.06 -1.20 -17.41
CA THR A 458 -42.52 -1.11 -17.55
C THR A 458 -43.18 -2.48 -17.49
N ASN A 459 -44.48 -2.54 -17.19
CA ASN A 459 -45.22 -3.79 -17.00
C ASN A 459 -44.54 -4.71 -15.96
N THR A 460 -44.13 -4.12 -14.84
CA THR A 460 -43.51 -4.84 -13.73
C THR A 460 -44.53 -5.79 -13.07
N SER A 461 -44.11 -7.02 -12.76
CA SER A 461 -44.94 -7.97 -12.01
C SER A 461 -45.11 -7.54 -10.56
N GLY A 462 -46.29 -7.73 -9.96
CA GLY A 462 -46.51 -7.39 -8.54
C GLY A 462 -45.64 -8.25 -7.60
N PRO A 463 -45.06 -7.69 -6.51
CA PRO A 463 -45.25 -6.33 -5.95
C PRO A 463 -44.25 -5.27 -6.47
N GLY A 464 -43.75 -5.40 -7.70
CA GLY A 464 -42.61 -4.64 -8.24
C GLY A 464 -41.37 -5.52 -8.39
N LEU A 465 -40.26 -4.97 -8.89
CA LEU A 465 -39.00 -5.71 -9.02
C LEU A 465 -38.17 -5.63 -7.73
N GLN A 466 -37.59 -6.76 -7.32
CA GLN A 466 -36.69 -6.85 -6.16
C GLN A 466 -35.32 -7.38 -6.57
N ASN A 467 -34.32 -7.26 -5.68
CA ASN A 467 -32.97 -7.81 -5.87
C ASN A 467 -32.36 -7.45 -7.25
N ILE A 468 -32.61 -6.21 -7.69
CA ILE A 468 -32.16 -5.71 -8.99
C ILE A 468 -30.65 -5.55 -8.94
N SER A 469 -29.96 -6.10 -9.93
CA SER A 469 -28.52 -5.95 -10.09
C SER A 469 -28.20 -5.61 -11.54
N VAL A 470 -27.36 -4.61 -11.75
CA VAL A 470 -26.76 -4.29 -13.06
C VAL A 470 -25.25 -4.35 -12.88
N LEU A 471 -24.66 -5.46 -13.28
CA LEU A 471 -23.24 -5.71 -13.04
C LEU A 471 -22.40 -5.08 -14.14
N GLN A 472 -21.29 -4.46 -13.75
CA GLN A 472 -20.28 -3.96 -14.66
C GLN A 472 -19.71 -5.10 -15.55
N PRO A 473 -19.15 -4.78 -16.73
CA PRO A 473 -18.62 -5.79 -17.65
C PRO A 473 -17.53 -6.64 -17.01
N GLY A 474 -17.52 -7.94 -17.30
CA GLY A 474 -16.52 -8.89 -16.79
C GLY A 474 -16.84 -9.50 -15.43
N TYR A 475 -17.99 -9.18 -14.83
CA TYR A 475 -18.44 -9.71 -13.55
C TYR A 475 -19.68 -10.61 -13.69
N ASP A 476 -19.80 -11.55 -12.76
CA ASP A 476 -20.95 -12.46 -12.65
C ASP A 476 -21.74 -12.25 -11.34
N LEU A 477 -22.84 -12.98 -11.20
CA LEU A 477 -23.74 -12.86 -10.04
C LEU A 477 -23.11 -13.22 -8.69
N ALA A 478 -22.04 -14.02 -8.67
CA ALA A 478 -21.35 -14.34 -7.42
C ALA A 478 -20.61 -13.10 -6.85
N SER A 479 -20.25 -12.16 -7.72
CA SER A 479 -19.53 -10.92 -7.35
C SER A 479 -20.43 -9.71 -7.11
N LYS A 480 -21.76 -9.84 -7.14
CA LYS A 480 -22.70 -8.70 -7.10
C LYS A 480 -22.60 -7.79 -5.87
N SER A 481 -22.07 -8.30 -4.75
CA SER A 481 -21.86 -7.57 -3.50
C SER A 481 -20.46 -7.00 -3.36
N ASN A 482 -19.56 -7.27 -4.30
CA ASN A 482 -18.15 -6.93 -4.17
C ASN A 482 -17.86 -5.51 -4.68
N ILE A 483 -16.73 -4.99 -4.25
CA ILE A 483 -16.05 -3.87 -4.91
C ILE A 483 -15.33 -4.41 -6.15
N THR A 484 -15.21 -3.56 -7.18
CA THR A 484 -14.53 -3.97 -8.42
C THR A 484 -13.06 -4.27 -8.15
N ASN A 485 -12.52 -5.29 -8.84
CA ASN A 485 -11.10 -5.65 -8.78
C ASN A 485 -10.20 -4.47 -9.12
N LEU A 486 -10.64 -3.62 -10.05
CA LEU A 486 -9.96 -2.38 -10.44
C LEU A 486 -9.85 -1.40 -9.27
N THR A 487 -10.93 -1.19 -8.52
CA THR A 487 -10.91 -0.31 -7.34
C THR A 487 -10.06 -0.91 -6.23
N LEU A 488 -10.18 -2.20 -5.94
CA LEU A 488 -9.36 -2.86 -4.91
C LEU A 488 -7.85 -2.80 -5.25
N ALA A 489 -7.49 -3.02 -6.51
CA ALA A 489 -6.11 -2.88 -6.97
C ALA A 489 -5.62 -1.44 -6.89
N HIS A 490 -6.47 -0.45 -7.23
CA HIS A 490 -6.11 0.95 -7.10
C HIS A 490 -5.87 1.35 -5.64
N LEU A 491 -6.75 0.94 -4.74
CA LEU A 491 -6.73 1.33 -3.33
C LEU A 491 -5.59 0.67 -2.55
N SER A 492 -5.05 -0.47 -3.00
CA SER A 492 -3.95 -1.16 -2.32
C SER A 492 -2.62 -0.39 -2.30
N ARG A 493 -2.50 0.70 -3.07
CA ARG A 493 -1.33 1.60 -3.02
C ARG A 493 -1.27 2.48 -1.78
N PHE A 494 -2.40 2.67 -1.10
CA PHE A 494 -2.49 3.58 0.03
C PHE A 494 -2.23 2.85 1.34
N SER A 495 -1.53 3.51 2.25
CA SER A 495 -1.33 3.01 3.61
C SER A 495 -2.51 3.31 4.52
N ILE A 496 -3.32 4.33 4.19
CA ILE A 496 -4.48 4.77 4.96
C ILE A 496 -5.61 5.17 4.00
N LEU A 497 -6.84 4.73 4.26
CA LEU A 497 -8.04 5.19 3.55
C LEU A 497 -8.98 5.94 4.49
N ARG A 498 -9.36 7.17 4.12
CA ARG A 498 -10.33 7.99 4.87
C ARG A 498 -11.73 7.89 4.26
N PHE A 499 -12.73 7.58 5.09
CA PHE A 499 -14.10 7.25 4.70
C PHE A 499 -15.10 8.41 4.90
N MET A 500 -14.62 9.65 4.86
CA MET A 500 -15.40 10.86 5.14
C MET A 500 -16.60 11.01 4.19
N ASP A 501 -16.33 11.04 2.87
CA ASP A 501 -17.38 11.13 1.85
C ASP A 501 -18.14 9.82 1.67
N TRP A 502 -17.47 8.69 1.89
CA TRP A 502 -18.11 7.36 1.84
C TRP A 502 -19.31 7.26 2.78
N THR A 503 -19.19 7.81 3.99
CA THR A 503 -20.24 7.88 5.02
C THR A 503 -21.05 9.18 4.98
N SER A 504 -20.82 10.01 3.96
CA SER A 504 -21.45 11.32 3.75
C SER A 504 -21.34 12.28 4.94
N THR A 505 -20.23 12.26 5.68
CA THR A 505 -20.07 12.95 6.98
C THR A 505 -20.55 14.41 6.96
N ASN A 506 -20.23 15.17 5.91
CA ASN A 506 -20.60 16.60 5.77
C ASN A 506 -22.11 16.86 5.64
N SER A 507 -22.91 15.85 5.32
CA SER A 507 -24.36 15.96 5.17
C SER A 507 -25.11 14.83 5.87
N ASN A 508 -24.43 14.14 6.79
CA ASN A 508 -25.00 13.02 7.53
C ASN A 508 -25.89 13.56 8.65
N LEU A 509 -27.16 13.16 8.62
CA LEU A 509 -28.20 13.56 9.59
C LEU A 509 -28.48 12.48 10.64
N ASP A 510 -27.78 11.36 10.60
CA ASP A 510 -27.97 10.23 11.52
C ASP A 510 -27.57 10.66 12.95
N VAL A 511 -28.39 10.28 13.93
CA VAL A 511 -28.19 10.61 15.35
C VAL A 511 -28.06 9.31 16.16
N ASN A 512 -28.92 8.33 15.87
CA ASN A 512 -28.99 7.04 16.53
C ASN A 512 -28.53 5.92 15.59
N TRP A 513 -28.08 4.79 16.15
CA TRP A 513 -27.59 3.67 15.34
C TRP A 513 -28.65 3.17 14.33
N ASN A 514 -29.93 3.13 14.74
CA ASN A 514 -31.04 2.71 13.89
C ASN A 514 -31.37 3.69 12.74
N ASP A 515 -30.78 4.89 12.72
CA ASP A 515 -30.93 5.83 11.61
C ASP A 515 -30.04 5.43 10.41
N THR A 516 -28.98 4.65 10.67
CA THR A 516 -27.97 4.27 9.67
C THR A 516 -28.55 3.45 8.51
N THR A 517 -27.89 3.55 7.36
CA THR A 517 -28.30 2.80 6.17
C THR A 517 -27.96 1.31 6.32
N SER A 518 -28.96 0.43 6.13
CA SER A 518 -28.75 -1.02 6.12
C SER A 518 -27.89 -1.49 4.94
N LEU A 519 -27.02 -2.49 5.15
CA LEU A 519 -26.28 -3.19 4.10
C LEU A 519 -27.19 -3.76 2.98
N TYR A 520 -28.44 -4.08 3.30
CA TYR A 520 -29.40 -4.64 2.33
C TYR A 520 -30.17 -3.58 1.54
N TRP A 521 -30.03 -2.30 1.88
CA TRP A 521 -30.67 -1.22 1.15
C TRP A 521 -30.09 -1.10 -0.27
N PRO A 522 -30.91 -0.96 -1.33
CA PRO A 522 -30.45 -1.11 -2.70
C PRO A 522 -29.48 -0.02 -3.18
N GLN A 523 -29.67 1.23 -2.75
CA GLN A 523 -28.94 2.41 -3.26
C GLN A 523 -28.33 3.23 -2.11
N TYR A 524 -27.03 3.52 -2.16
CA TYR A 524 -26.29 4.27 -1.12
C TYR A 524 -26.11 5.76 -1.43
N THR A 525 -26.97 6.31 -2.29
CA THR A 525 -27.00 7.74 -2.60
C THR A 525 -27.97 8.49 -1.67
N PRO A 526 -27.81 9.82 -1.47
CA PRO A 526 -28.71 10.61 -0.65
C PRO A 526 -30.21 10.37 -0.96
N PRO A 527 -31.08 10.27 0.05
CA PRO A 527 -30.82 10.55 1.47
C PRO A 527 -30.16 9.39 2.25
N LYS A 528 -29.81 8.28 1.59
CA LYS A 528 -29.05 7.18 2.19
C LYS A 528 -27.55 7.39 2.00
N THR A 529 -26.77 6.61 2.72
CA THR A 529 -25.30 6.65 2.75
C THR A 529 -24.76 5.23 2.64
N ASN A 530 -23.45 5.05 2.45
CA ASN A 530 -22.89 3.70 2.55
C ASN A 530 -23.07 3.16 3.97
N ALA A 531 -23.48 1.90 4.07
CA ALA A 531 -23.58 1.20 5.34
C ALA A 531 -22.20 1.05 6.00
N TRP A 532 -22.11 1.17 7.31
CA TRP A 532 -20.82 1.11 8.03
C TRP A 532 -20.08 -0.22 7.81
N GLU A 533 -20.82 -1.32 7.62
CA GLU A 533 -20.31 -2.66 7.36
C GLU A 533 -19.51 -2.75 6.05
N THR A 534 -19.67 -1.79 5.14
CA THR A 534 -18.89 -1.72 3.90
C THR A 534 -17.42 -1.34 4.14
N ILE A 535 -17.10 -0.64 5.23
CA ILE A 535 -15.73 -0.24 5.56
C ILE A 535 -14.84 -1.47 5.85
N PRO A 536 -15.18 -2.37 6.79
CA PRO A 536 -14.40 -3.59 6.99
C PRO A 536 -14.45 -4.51 5.78
N LEU A 537 -15.57 -4.56 5.03
CA LEU A 537 -15.65 -5.33 3.78
C LEU A 537 -14.59 -4.89 2.77
N ILE A 538 -14.39 -3.59 2.60
CA ILE A 538 -13.37 -3.02 1.71
C ILE A 538 -11.97 -3.30 2.26
N ALA A 539 -11.71 -2.85 3.48
CA ALA A 539 -10.37 -2.87 4.06
C ALA A 539 -9.80 -4.30 4.16
N ASN A 540 -10.64 -5.29 4.50
CA ASN A 540 -10.21 -6.69 4.60
C ASN A 540 -9.97 -7.38 3.25
N GLN A 541 -10.45 -6.79 2.13
CA GLN A 541 -10.25 -7.32 0.78
C GLN A 541 -8.99 -6.75 0.10
N LEU A 542 -8.38 -5.72 0.66
CA LEU A 542 -7.16 -5.13 0.12
C LEU A 542 -5.98 -6.10 0.29
N GLN A 543 -5.12 -6.15 -0.73
CA GLN A 543 -3.94 -7.02 -0.71
C GLN A 543 -2.86 -6.54 0.28
N SER A 544 -2.86 -5.25 0.58
CA SER A 544 -1.97 -4.60 1.54
C SER A 544 -2.73 -4.27 2.82
N ASN A 545 -2.04 -4.38 3.96
CA ASN A 545 -2.56 -3.87 5.22
C ASN A 545 -2.71 -2.36 5.12
N THR A 546 -3.95 -1.91 4.97
CA THR A 546 -4.32 -0.50 4.79
C THR A 546 -5.12 -0.05 6.01
N ASP A 547 -4.60 0.93 6.74
CA ASP A 547 -5.29 1.52 7.89
C ASP A 547 -6.56 2.26 7.44
N ILE A 548 -7.52 2.42 8.33
CA ILE A 548 -8.75 3.18 8.06
C ILE A 548 -8.80 4.48 8.87
N TRP A 549 -9.39 5.52 8.29
CA TRP A 549 -9.73 6.76 8.98
C TRP A 549 -11.23 7.01 8.85
N ILE A 550 -11.92 7.05 9.98
CA ILE A 550 -13.36 7.23 10.06
C ILE A 550 -13.72 8.55 10.75
N ASN A 551 -14.81 9.15 10.28
CA ASN A 551 -15.38 10.36 10.83
C ASN A 551 -16.69 10.01 11.51
N ILE A 552 -16.80 10.33 12.81
CA ILE A 552 -18.06 10.14 13.53
C ILE A 552 -18.97 11.35 13.21
N PRO A 553 -20.22 11.14 12.75
CA PRO A 553 -21.14 12.24 12.44
C PRO A 553 -21.33 13.19 13.63
N TYR A 554 -21.52 14.49 13.33
CA TYR A 554 -21.66 15.52 14.36
C TYR A 554 -22.77 15.23 15.38
N GLY A 555 -23.91 14.69 14.90
CA GLY A 555 -25.09 14.39 15.71
C GLY A 555 -25.05 13.07 16.47
N ALA A 556 -24.00 12.26 16.32
CA ALA A 556 -23.96 10.90 16.86
C ALA A 556 -24.04 10.85 18.39
N THR A 557 -25.01 10.06 18.87
CA THR A 557 -25.18 9.67 20.28
C THR A 557 -24.04 8.76 20.76
N ASP A 558 -23.91 8.56 22.08
CA ASP A 558 -22.95 7.59 22.63
C ASP A 558 -23.22 6.17 22.10
N ASP A 559 -24.49 5.77 22.01
CA ASP A 559 -24.90 4.46 21.47
C ASP A 559 -24.45 4.27 20.01
N TYR A 560 -24.59 5.28 19.16
CA TYR A 560 -24.07 5.26 17.79
C TYR A 560 -22.56 4.98 17.77
N VAL A 561 -21.79 5.72 18.57
CA VAL A 561 -20.32 5.60 18.64
C VAL A 561 -19.92 4.20 19.11
N LEU A 562 -20.61 3.66 20.12
CA LEU A 562 -20.35 2.32 20.65
C LEU A 562 -20.64 1.22 19.61
N ASN A 563 -21.72 1.33 18.85
CA ASN A 563 -22.03 0.38 17.78
C ASN A 563 -21.00 0.43 16.64
N VAL A 564 -20.55 1.63 16.24
CA VAL A 564 -19.44 1.77 15.28
C VAL A 564 -18.17 1.11 15.82
N ALA A 565 -17.82 1.35 17.09
CA ALA A 565 -16.66 0.73 17.71
C ALA A 565 -16.76 -0.80 17.75
N GLN A 566 -17.92 -1.36 18.12
CA GLN A 566 -18.16 -2.80 18.15
C GLN A 566 -18.09 -3.41 16.76
N LEU A 567 -18.66 -2.76 15.75
CA LEU A 567 -18.58 -3.20 14.37
C LEU A 567 -17.12 -3.31 13.90
N MET A 568 -16.32 -2.26 14.15
CA MET A 568 -14.90 -2.27 13.77
C MET A 568 -14.09 -3.32 14.54
N LEU A 569 -14.36 -3.50 15.84
CA LEU A 569 -13.68 -4.53 16.63
C LEU A 569 -13.97 -5.94 16.09
N ASN A 570 -15.24 -6.20 15.74
CA ASN A 570 -15.71 -7.55 15.39
C ASN A 570 -15.43 -7.92 13.93
N GLN A 571 -15.43 -6.95 13.01
CA GLN A 571 -15.38 -7.23 11.57
C GLN A 571 -14.10 -6.75 10.88
N LEU A 572 -13.38 -5.76 11.42
CA LEU A 572 -12.13 -5.29 10.80
C LEU A 572 -10.96 -6.19 11.20
N ASN A 573 -10.09 -6.51 10.25
CA ASN A 573 -8.86 -7.27 10.50
C ASN A 573 -8.09 -6.68 11.70
N PRO A 574 -7.67 -7.49 12.69
CA PRO A 574 -7.04 -7.01 13.92
C PRO A 574 -5.71 -6.28 13.72
N THR A 575 -5.06 -6.45 12.57
CA THR A 575 -3.80 -5.79 12.22
C THR A 575 -3.98 -4.39 11.63
N ILE A 576 -5.20 -3.99 11.30
CA ILE A 576 -5.54 -2.68 10.73
C ILE A 576 -5.74 -1.66 11.87
N ASN A 577 -5.06 -0.51 11.77
CA ASN A 577 -5.26 0.62 12.68
C ASN A 577 -6.45 1.48 12.25
N ILE A 578 -7.07 2.14 13.23
CA ILE A 578 -8.28 2.95 13.07
C ILE A 578 -7.98 4.36 13.55
N TYR A 579 -7.97 5.31 12.63
CA TYR A 579 -7.93 6.74 12.93
C TYR A 579 -9.36 7.26 13.11
N ILE A 580 -9.60 8.02 14.16
CA ILE A 580 -10.95 8.48 14.50
C ILE A 580 -10.96 10.00 14.66
N GLU A 581 -11.88 10.63 13.94
CA GLU A 581 -12.09 12.07 13.93
C GLU A 581 -13.54 12.41 14.29
N PHE A 582 -13.73 13.48 15.05
CA PHE A 582 -15.06 14.02 15.32
C PHE A 582 -15.52 14.92 14.16
N SER A 583 -16.49 14.43 13.39
CA SER A 583 -17.05 15.11 12.21
C SER A 583 -15.96 15.50 11.20
N ASN A 584 -16.22 16.49 10.35
CA ASN A 584 -15.27 17.06 9.39
C ASN A 584 -15.31 18.59 9.45
N GLU A 585 -14.13 19.22 9.45
CA GLU A 585 -13.92 20.68 9.38
C GLU A 585 -14.89 21.54 10.21
N LEU A 586 -15.00 21.25 11.51
CA LEU A 586 -15.86 22.04 12.42
C LEU A 586 -15.40 23.50 12.59
N TRP A 587 -14.26 23.88 12.01
CA TRP A 587 -13.78 25.25 11.89
C TRP A 587 -14.33 25.99 10.66
N ASN A 588 -14.87 25.28 9.67
CA ASN A 588 -15.28 25.82 8.38
C ASN A 588 -16.79 26.11 8.36
N SER A 589 -17.15 27.39 8.45
CA SER A 589 -18.55 27.84 8.54
C SER A 589 -19.39 27.58 7.29
N MET A 590 -18.79 27.14 6.18
CA MET A 590 -19.56 26.70 5.01
C MET A 590 -20.38 25.43 5.29
N PHE A 591 -19.97 24.65 6.30
CA PHE A 591 -20.66 23.43 6.69
C PHE A 591 -21.62 23.66 7.86
N ALA A 592 -22.81 23.08 7.78
CA ALA A 592 -23.85 23.22 8.80
C ALA A 592 -23.39 22.72 10.18
N GLN A 593 -22.60 21.63 10.22
CA GLN A 593 -22.07 21.08 11.46
C GLN A 593 -21.12 22.05 12.19
N SER A 594 -20.38 22.90 11.48
CA SER A 594 -19.49 23.90 12.10
C SER A 594 -20.31 24.93 12.88
N THR A 595 -21.34 25.48 12.24
CA THR A 595 -22.27 26.42 12.88
C THR A 595 -22.99 25.78 14.06
N ALA A 596 -23.44 24.52 13.93
CA ALA A 596 -24.06 23.78 15.02
C ALA A 596 -23.10 23.57 16.21
N ASN A 597 -21.84 23.23 15.95
CA ASN A 597 -20.81 23.04 16.97
C ASN A 597 -20.55 24.33 17.77
N VAL A 598 -20.42 25.47 17.08
CA VAL A 598 -20.25 26.77 17.74
C VAL A 598 -21.47 27.13 18.58
N LYS A 599 -22.68 26.91 18.05
CA LYS A 599 -23.91 27.13 18.83
C LYS A 599 -23.96 26.28 20.10
N ALA A 600 -23.58 25.00 20.00
CA ALA A 600 -23.54 24.09 21.14
C ALA A 600 -22.46 24.47 22.17
N ALA A 601 -21.31 24.98 21.72
CA ALA A 601 -20.28 25.52 22.61
C ALA A 601 -20.77 26.75 23.37
N ASN A 602 -21.45 27.67 22.70
CA ASN A 602 -22.01 28.88 23.31
C ASN A 602 -23.07 28.54 24.34
N ASP A 603 -23.97 27.62 24.01
CA ASP A 603 -25.01 27.17 24.92
C ASP A 603 -24.42 26.52 26.18
N SER A 604 -23.36 25.71 26.01
CA SER A 604 -22.63 25.11 27.13
C SER A 604 -22.07 26.17 28.09
N VAL A 605 -21.41 27.21 27.57
CA VAL A 605 -20.81 28.26 28.39
C VAL A 605 -21.86 29.19 29.01
N LEU A 606 -22.80 29.68 28.21
CA LEU A 606 -23.71 30.76 28.62
C LEU A 606 -24.94 30.28 29.38
N ASN A 607 -25.44 29.08 29.07
CA ASN A 607 -26.72 28.59 29.58
C ASN A 607 -26.61 27.37 30.49
N GLN A 608 -25.52 26.58 30.38
CA GLN A 608 -25.36 25.33 31.14
C GLN A 608 -24.32 25.43 32.27
N GLY A 609 -23.70 26.60 32.48
CA GLY A 609 -22.68 26.81 33.51
C GLY A 609 -21.29 26.27 33.15
N ASP A 610 -21.00 26.13 31.85
CA ASP A 610 -19.73 25.65 31.29
C ASP A 610 -19.24 24.30 31.85
N PRO A 611 -20.04 23.21 31.77
CA PRO A 611 -19.66 21.90 32.29
C PRO A 611 -18.46 21.28 31.54
N LEU A 612 -18.15 21.79 30.35
CA LEU A 612 -17.00 21.36 29.55
C LEU A 612 -15.75 22.24 29.80
N HIS A 613 -15.84 23.27 30.65
CA HIS A 613 -14.76 24.22 30.92
C HIS A 613 -14.18 24.88 29.64
N LEU A 614 -15.03 25.15 28.65
CA LEU A 614 -14.63 25.77 27.39
C LEU A 614 -14.14 27.20 27.58
N ALA A 615 -14.53 27.89 28.66
CA ALA A 615 -14.09 29.23 29.03
C ALA A 615 -13.06 29.22 30.19
N TYR A 616 -12.25 28.17 30.34
CA TYR A 616 -11.28 28.01 31.44
C TYR A 616 -10.31 29.19 31.66
N ASP A 617 -10.07 29.99 30.61
CA ASP A 617 -9.17 31.15 30.59
C ASP A 617 -9.92 32.50 30.61
N ASN A 618 -11.23 32.48 30.87
CA ASN A 618 -12.14 33.63 30.81
C ASN A 618 -12.21 34.30 29.42
N SER A 619 -11.78 33.63 28.35
CA SER A 619 -11.97 34.15 26.99
C SER A 619 -13.45 34.25 26.65
N THR A 620 -13.85 35.37 26.06
CA THR A 620 -15.22 35.62 25.57
C THR A 620 -15.39 35.33 24.07
N ASN A 621 -14.34 34.83 23.40
CA ASN A 621 -14.40 34.52 21.98
C ASN A 621 -15.09 33.17 21.75
N TYR A 622 -16.32 33.25 21.26
CA TYR A 622 -17.17 32.08 21.03
C TYR A 622 -16.61 31.09 19.98
N TRP A 623 -15.78 31.54 19.04
CA TRP A 623 -15.08 30.63 18.12
C TRP A 623 -14.05 29.77 18.85
N TYR A 624 -13.36 30.32 19.86
CA TYR A 624 -12.42 29.55 20.67
C TYR A 624 -13.15 28.46 21.45
N TRP A 625 -14.34 28.76 21.99
CA TRP A 625 -15.18 27.73 22.63
C TRP A 625 -15.57 26.62 21.65
N GLY A 626 -15.91 26.96 20.40
CA GLY A 626 -16.18 26.00 19.33
C GLY A 626 -14.99 25.07 19.01
N PHE A 627 -13.78 25.62 18.90
CA PHE A 627 -12.55 24.84 18.67
C PHE A 627 -12.24 23.93 19.85
N ARG A 628 -12.39 24.43 21.09
CA ARG A 628 -12.22 23.65 22.33
C ARG A 628 -13.25 22.53 22.46
N ARG A 629 -14.50 22.78 22.05
CA ARG A 629 -15.56 21.77 22.02
C ARG A 629 -15.21 20.63 21.05
N THR A 630 -14.62 20.94 19.90
CA THR A 630 -14.14 19.92 18.94
C THR A 630 -13.13 18.98 19.61
N ALA A 631 -12.18 19.52 20.38
CA ALA A 631 -11.22 18.73 21.13
C ALA A 631 -11.87 17.91 22.26
N SER A 632 -12.83 18.50 23.00
CA SER A 632 -13.62 17.80 24.03
C SER A 632 -14.37 16.60 23.46
N GLN A 633 -15.02 16.76 22.30
CA GLN A 633 -15.76 15.68 21.64
C GLN A 633 -14.85 14.59 21.07
N THR A 634 -13.67 14.96 20.55
CA THR A 634 -12.65 13.99 20.13
C THR A 634 -12.20 13.12 21.31
N LYS A 635 -12.01 13.73 22.49
CA LYS A 635 -11.70 13.01 23.74
C LYS A 635 -12.87 12.13 24.19
N ARG A 636 -14.13 12.61 24.13
CA ARG A 636 -15.33 11.79 24.41
C ARG A 636 -15.35 10.52 23.56
N ILE A 637 -15.16 10.66 22.26
CA ILE A 637 -15.15 9.52 21.32
C ILE A 637 -14.00 8.57 21.64
N SER A 638 -12.80 9.09 21.95
CA SER A 638 -11.68 8.26 22.40
C SER A 638 -12.04 7.41 23.62
N ASP A 639 -12.73 7.99 24.61
CA ASP A 639 -13.12 7.26 25.82
C ASP A 639 -14.21 6.21 25.56
N LEU A 640 -15.17 6.49 24.68
CA LEU A 640 -16.16 5.50 24.26
C LEU A 640 -15.50 4.33 23.52
N PHE A 641 -14.52 4.59 22.66
CA PHE A 641 -13.76 3.51 22.04
C PHE A 641 -12.96 2.69 23.06
N LYS A 642 -12.46 3.29 24.15
CA LYS A 642 -11.77 2.55 25.22
C LYS A 642 -12.69 1.54 25.92
N THR A 643 -13.99 1.81 26.05
CA THR A 643 -14.91 0.86 26.69
C THR A 643 -15.11 -0.41 25.86
N VAL A 644 -14.88 -0.33 24.54
CA VAL A 644 -15.03 -1.46 23.60
C VAL A 644 -13.69 -2.12 23.31
N PHE A 645 -12.65 -1.35 23.00
CA PHE A 645 -11.33 -1.87 22.61
C PHE A 645 -10.37 -2.12 23.78
N GLY A 646 -10.65 -1.61 24.97
CA GLY A 646 -9.70 -1.60 26.09
C GLY A 646 -8.73 -0.40 26.02
N GLN A 647 -8.30 0.08 27.20
CA GLN A 647 -7.44 1.26 27.31
C GLN A 647 -6.06 1.05 26.66
N GLU A 648 -5.56 -0.18 26.64
CA GLU A 648 -4.30 -0.58 26.03
C GLU A 648 -4.31 -0.44 24.50
N ASN A 649 -5.48 -0.46 23.85
CA ASN A 649 -5.63 -0.41 22.40
C ASN A 649 -6.02 0.97 21.83
N VAL A 650 -6.35 1.95 22.69
CA VAL A 650 -6.76 3.30 22.27
C VAL A 650 -5.79 4.37 22.77
N GLY A 651 -5.36 5.26 21.87
CA GLY A 651 -4.49 6.40 22.16
C GLY A 651 -3.29 6.51 21.21
N PRO A 652 -2.20 7.18 21.61
CA PRO A 652 -1.06 7.42 20.73
C PRO A 652 -0.37 6.11 20.32
N TRP A 653 -0.16 5.94 19.02
CA TRP A 653 0.61 4.81 18.44
C TRP A 653 0.03 3.43 18.77
N LYS A 654 -1.26 3.38 19.13
CA LYS A 654 -2.02 2.14 19.37
C LYS A 654 -2.89 1.80 18.16
N ARG A 655 -3.67 0.72 18.26
CA ARG A 655 -4.58 0.29 17.18
C ARG A 655 -5.62 1.36 16.86
N VAL A 656 -6.25 1.97 17.88
CA VAL A 656 -7.22 3.05 17.71
C VAL A 656 -6.56 4.39 18.03
N ARG A 657 -6.59 5.31 17.08
CA ARG A 657 -5.79 6.55 17.02
C ARG A 657 -6.70 7.78 16.90
N PRO A 658 -7.14 8.38 18.01
CA PRO A 658 -7.89 9.64 17.98
C PRO A 658 -7.06 10.77 17.37
N ILE A 659 -7.65 11.51 16.42
CA ILE A 659 -7.02 12.65 15.74
C ILE A 659 -7.87 13.91 15.92
N LEU A 660 -7.22 15.03 16.22
CA LEU A 660 -7.83 16.36 16.25
C LEU A 660 -7.52 17.12 14.95
N ALA A 661 -8.54 17.42 14.15
CA ALA A 661 -8.39 18.14 12.89
C ALA A 661 -8.50 19.67 13.05
N GLY A 662 -7.79 20.42 12.21
CA GLY A 662 -7.86 21.87 12.11
C GLY A 662 -7.42 22.41 10.74
N GLN A 663 -7.23 23.72 10.62
CA GLN A 663 -6.93 24.33 9.32
C GLN A 663 -5.42 24.55 9.13
N CYS A 664 -4.88 24.22 7.96
CA CYS A 664 -3.46 24.40 7.64
C CYS A 664 -2.99 25.86 7.80
N VAL A 665 -3.73 26.83 7.25
CA VAL A 665 -3.32 28.26 7.27
C VAL A 665 -3.74 29.02 8.53
N ASN A 666 -4.46 28.39 9.45
CA ASN A 666 -4.88 29.01 10.71
C ASN A 666 -4.57 28.09 11.91
N PRO A 667 -3.33 28.13 12.43
CA PRO A 667 -2.91 27.31 13.56
C PRO A 667 -3.73 27.52 14.84
N THR A 668 -4.41 28.66 14.98
CA THR A 668 -5.24 29.00 16.15
C THR A 668 -6.28 27.92 16.48
N ILE A 669 -6.83 27.26 15.45
CA ILE A 669 -7.85 26.21 15.65
C ILE A 669 -7.28 25.06 16.50
N LEU A 670 -6.08 24.58 16.14
CA LEU A 670 -5.44 23.47 16.85
C LEU A 670 -4.83 23.91 18.17
N THR A 671 -4.21 25.10 18.23
CA THR A 671 -3.63 25.58 19.50
C THR A 671 -4.70 25.75 20.58
N GLN A 672 -5.88 26.30 20.24
CA GLN A 672 -7.00 26.40 21.17
C GLN A 672 -7.48 25.04 21.67
N GLY A 673 -7.57 24.04 20.80
CA GLY A 673 -7.98 22.68 21.17
C GLY A 673 -6.96 21.97 22.07
N LEU A 674 -5.68 22.01 21.70
CA LEU A 674 -4.62 21.32 22.45
C LEU A 674 -4.36 21.96 23.82
N ASP A 675 -4.39 23.28 23.93
CA ASP A 675 -4.18 23.97 25.21
C ASP A 675 -5.33 23.72 26.18
N TYR A 676 -6.56 23.69 25.66
CA TYR A 676 -7.72 23.28 26.42
C TYR A 676 -7.59 21.85 26.95
N LEU A 677 -7.22 20.88 26.09
CA LEU A 677 -6.99 19.51 26.54
C LEU A 677 -5.92 19.45 27.62
N ASN A 678 -4.77 20.09 27.38
CA ASN A 678 -3.66 20.15 28.34
C ASN A 678 -4.09 20.72 29.70
N LYS A 679 -4.90 21.78 29.69
CA LYS A 679 -5.32 22.48 30.90
C LYS A 679 -6.43 21.77 31.66
N VAL A 680 -7.40 21.18 30.95
CA VAL A 680 -8.63 20.61 31.55
C VAL A 680 -8.49 19.12 31.84
N TYR A 681 -7.80 18.37 30.98
CA TYR A 681 -7.69 16.91 31.10
C TYR A 681 -6.25 16.42 31.34
N GLY A 682 -5.24 17.21 30.98
CA GLY A 682 -3.82 16.83 31.03
C GLY A 682 -3.19 16.69 29.64
N PRO A 683 -1.93 16.27 29.54
CA PRO A 683 -1.17 16.31 28.28
C PRO A 683 -1.91 15.65 27.09
N PRO A 684 -2.10 16.35 25.96
CA PRO A 684 -2.84 15.81 24.82
C PRO A 684 -2.36 14.45 24.31
N SER A 685 -1.06 14.15 24.41
CA SER A 685 -0.49 12.85 24.05
C SER A 685 -0.97 11.68 24.90
N THR A 686 -1.66 11.89 26.02
CA THR A 686 -2.29 10.77 26.75
C THR A 686 -3.62 10.33 26.12
N PHE A 687 -4.18 11.11 25.20
CA PHE A 687 -5.50 10.86 24.59
C PHE A 687 -5.44 10.81 23.06
N LEU A 688 -4.66 11.68 22.45
CA LEU A 688 -4.57 11.83 21.00
C LEU A 688 -3.34 11.11 20.46
N HIS A 689 -3.50 10.55 19.28
CA HIS A 689 -2.37 10.11 18.46
C HIS A 689 -1.72 11.28 17.72
N GLY A 690 -2.54 12.20 17.21
CA GLY A 690 -2.04 13.28 16.38
C GLY A 690 -3.03 14.41 16.17
N ILE A 691 -2.54 15.44 15.48
CA ILE A 691 -3.35 16.47 14.85
C ILE A 691 -3.41 16.23 13.33
N ALA A 692 -4.36 16.86 12.66
CA ALA A 692 -4.44 16.83 11.21
C ALA A 692 -4.81 18.18 10.59
N ILE A 693 -4.29 18.44 9.38
CA ILE A 693 -4.51 19.68 8.61
C ILE A 693 -4.79 19.37 7.13
N ALA A 694 -5.35 20.34 6.40
CA ALA A 694 -5.61 20.29 4.95
C ALA A 694 -4.73 21.27 4.16
N PRO A 695 -3.55 20.86 3.67
CA PRO A 695 -2.73 21.69 2.78
C PRO A 695 -3.15 21.62 1.30
N TYR A 696 -3.56 22.76 0.74
CA TYR A 696 -3.77 22.94 -0.70
C TYR A 696 -2.85 24.01 -1.28
N PHE A 697 -2.17 23.72 -2.38
CA PHE A 697 -1.46 24.73 -3.15
C PHE A 697 -2.33 25.21 -4.32
N THR A 698 -2.42 26.53 -4.48
CA THR A 698 -3.41 27.21 -5.33
C THR A 698 -2.75 28.04 -6.43
N LEU A 699 -3.49 28.90 -7.13
CA LEU A 699 -2.96 29.75 -8.20
C LEU A 699 -2.25 31.03 -7.72
N ALA A 700 -1.98 31.18 -6.42
CA ALA A 700 -1.32 32.34 -5.83
C ALA A 700 -1.92 33.68 -6.32
N GLN A 701 -1.10 34.54 -6.93
CA GLN A 701 -1.51 35.84 -7.48
C GLN A 701 -2.52 35.75 -8.65
N TYR A 702 -2.59 34.60 -9.35
CA TYR A 702 -3.46 34.42 -10.52
C TYR A 702 -4.87 33.92 -10.17
N LYS A 703 -5.18 33.67 -8.88
CA LYS A 703 -6.42 33.02 -8.44
C LYS A 703 -7.73 33.69 -8.89
N THR A 704 -7.70 35.00 -9.15
CA THR A 704 -8.86 35.77 -9.65
C THR A 704 -8.75 36.21 -11.10
N TRP A 705 -7.67 35.86 -11.81
CA TRP A 705 -7.42 36.30 -13.18
C TRP A 705 -8.19 35.47 -14.20
N SER A 706 -8.54 36.09 -15.31
CA SER A 706 -9.13 35.43 -16.49
C SER A 706 -8.11 35.36 -17.64
N ASN A 707 -8.43 34.58 -18.69
CA ASN A 707 -7.60 34.39 -19.88
C ASN A 707 -6.17 33.89 -19.60
N LEU A 708 -6.01 33.08 -18.55
CA LEU A 708 -4.73 32.45 -18.24
C LEU A 708 -4.37 31.41 -19.29
N THR A 709 -3.08 31.34 -19.61
CA THR A 709 -2.49 30.21 -20.34
C THR A 709 -2.24 29.03 -19.40
N THR A 710 -2.05 27.82 -19.95
CA THR A 710 -1.67 26.64 -19.16
C THR A 710 -0.36 26.88 -18.39
N ASP A 711 0.61 27.59 -18.98
CA ASP A 711 1.88 27.90 -18.32
C ASP A 711 1.71 28.80 -17.10
N GLN A 712 0.87 29.84 -17.19
CA GLN A 712 0.56 30.72 -16.06
C GLN A 712 -0.17 29.99 -14.93
N VAL A 713 -1.02 29.00 -15.26
CA VAL A 713 -1.65 28.14 -14.25
C VAL A 713 -0.59 27.32 -13.51
N ILE A 714 0.35 26.69 -14.23
CA ILE A 714 1.46 25.93 -13.64
C ILE A 714 2.38 26.82 -12.80
N GLU A 715 2.69 28.04 -13.26
CA GLU A 715 3.49 29.02 -12.52
C GLU A 715 2.81 29.46 -11.21
N GLY A 716 1.49 29.68 -11.24
CA GLY A 716 0.69 30.00 -10.05
C GLY A 716 0.73 28.90 -9.01
N LEU A 717 0.52 27.65 -9.45
CA LEU A 717 0.61 26.46 -8.59
C LEU A 717 2.00 26.31 -7.99
N ASN A 718 3.05 26.47 -8.80
CA ASN A 718 4.43 26.43 -8.32
C ASN A 718 4.67 27.47 -7.23
N SER A 719 4.29 28.73 -7.48
CA SER A 719 4.47 29.84 -6.54
C SER A 719 3.77 29.60 -5.21
N SER A 720 2.54 29.07 -5.24
CA SER A 720 1.83 28.71 -4.01
C SER A 720 2.45 27.50 -3.33
N MET A 721 2.93 26.50 -4.06
CA MET A 721 3.53 25.30 -3.48
C MET A 721 4.82 25.62 -2.71
N GLN A 722 5.61 26.59 -3.19
CA GLN A 722 6.83 27.03 -2.49
C GLN A 722 6.57 27.50 -1.05
N THR A 723 5.38 28.03 -0.74
CA THR A 723 5.03 28.48 0.62
C THR A 723 4.80 27.33 1.61
N PHE A 724 4.68 26.09 1.10
CA PHE A 724 4.47 24.89 1.91
C PHE A 724 5.76 24.13 2.20
N LEU A 725 6.90 24.53 1.62
CA LEU A 725 8.16 23.81 1.78
C LEU A 725 8.84 24.16 3.12
N PRO A 726 9.59 23.22 3.74
CA PRO A 726 10.31 23.44 5.01
C PRO A 726 11.26 24.65 5.00
N GLU A 727 11.76 25.04 3.83
CA GLU A 727 12.63 26.20 3.61
C GLU A 727 11.97 27.52 4.04
N GLN A 728 10.64 27.59 4.03
CA GLN A 728 9.90 28.77 4.50
C GLN A 728 9.84 28.84 6.03
N GLY A 729 10.23 27.77 6.72
CA GLY A 729 10.32 27.73 8.18
C GLY A 729 8.96 27.69 8.87
N TRP A 730 8.82 28.47 9.93
CA TRP A 730 7.69 28.46 10.87
C TRP A 730 7.23 29.87 11.25
N SER A 731 7.39 30.82 10.33
CA SER A 731 6.95 32.20 10.48
C SER A 731 5.44 32.34 10.26
N GLN A 732 4.92 33.56 10.41
CA GLN A 732 3.54 33.91 10.02
C GLN A 732 3.24 33.68 8.53
N GLN A 733 4.27 33.62 7.68
CA GLN A 733 4.15 33.35 6.25
C GLN A 733 4.26 31.85 5.91
N ALA A 734 4.69 31.02 6.87
CA ALA A 734 4.88 29.58 6.73
C ALA A 734 4.05 28.78 7.76
N PRO A 735 2.70 28.83 7.67
CA PRO A 735 1.83 28.27 8.70
C PRO A 735 1.94 26.75 8.86
N VAL A 736 2.48 26.03 7.87
CA VAL A 736 2.71 24.57 7.92
C VAL A 736 3.69 24.21 9.05
N GLY A 737 4.83 24.91 9.13
CA GLY A 737 5.85 24.64 10.13
C GLY A 737 5.38 24.89 11.56
N VAL A 738 4.43 25.81 11.77
CA VAL A 738 3.83 26.08 13.08
C VAL A 738 3.17 24.82 13.67
N HIS A 739 2.49 24.04 12.82
CA HIS A 739 1.87 22.77 13.26
C HIS A 739 2.91 21.75 13.68
N ALA A 740 4.06 21.67 12.98
CA ALA A 740 5.17 20.81 13.36
C ALA A 740 5.71 21.15 14.76
N VAL A 741 5.97 22.44 15.01
CA VAL A 741 6.49 22.91 16.30
C VAL A 741 5.51 22.59 17.43
N TYR A 742 4.21 22.84 17.21
CA TYR A 742 3.22 22.68 18.29
C TYR A 742 2.82 21.22 18.55
N ALA A 743 2.78 20.38 17.51
CA ALA A 743 2.56 18.95 17.69
C ALA A 743 3.73 18.29 18.44
N ALA A 744 4.97 18.62 18.08
CA ALA A 744 6.16 18.13 18.78
C ALA A 744 6.18 18.56 20.26
N TRP A 745 5.71 19.77 20.57
CA TRP A 745 5.56 20.23 21.96
C TRP A 745 4.71 19.27 22.81
N TYR A 746 3.66 18.68 22.24
CA TYR A 746 2.82 17.73 22.95
C TYR A 746 3.16 16.25 22.66
N GLY A 747 4.16 15.96 21.81
CA GLY A 747 4.52 14.60 21.41
C GLY A 747 3.49 13.94 20.48
N LEU A 748 2.85 14.73 19.63
CA LEU A 748 1.80 14.30 18.71
C LEU A 748 2.31 14.17 17.27
N ALA A 749 1.70 13.26 16.50
CA ALA A 749 1.88 13.20 15.05
C ALA A 749 1.14 14.34 14.33
N VAL A 750 1.59 14.70 13.12
CA VAL A 750 0.84 15.57 12.20
C VAL A 750 0.49 14.79 10.95
N HIS A 751 -0.80 14.71 10.63
CA HIS A 751 -1.35 14.03 9.45
C HIS A 751 -1.99 15.02 8.48
N GLY A 752 -2.13 14.63 7.22
CA GLY A 752 -2.92 15.37 6.24
C GLY A 752 -4.27 14.68 6.11
N TYR A 753 -5.39 15.31 6.49
CA TYR A 753 -6.70 14.67 6.28
C TYR A 753 -7.20 14.83 4.83
N GLU A 754 -6.63 15.78 4.09
CA GLU A 754 -6.77 15.99 2.66
C GLU A 754 -5.65 16.89 2.14
N GLY A 755 -5.49 16.97 0.82
CA GLY A 755 -4.58 17.94 0.19
C GLY A 755 -4.40 17.69 -1.30
N GLY A 756 -3.64 18.58 -1.94
CA GLY A 756 -3.31 18.51 -3.36
C GLY A 756 -3.37 19.87 -4.07
N PRO A 757 -3.30 19.89 -5.41
CA PRO A 757 -3.49 21.10 -6.21
C PRO A 757 -4.95 21.55 -6.17
N ASP A 758 -5.18 22.84 -5.94
CA ASP A 758 -6.49 23.48 -6.06
C ASP A 758 -6.45 24.55 -7.16
N THR A 759 -7.08 24.21 -8.29
CA THR A 759 -7.20 25.10 -9.46
C THR A 759 -8.45 26.00 -9.41
N VAL A 760 -9.33 25.84 -8.42
CA VAL A 760 -10.61 26.56 -8.34
C VAL A 760 -10.63 27.71 -7.35
N ALA A 761 -9.69 27.75 -6.40
CA ALA A 761 -9.50 28.87 -5.49
C ALA A 761 -9.56 30.22 -6.21
N GLY A 762 -10.37 31.15 -5.67
CA GLY A 762 -10.60 32.48 -6.23
C GLY A 762 -11.72 32.52 -7.28
N CYS A 763 -11.49 32.00 -8.49
CA CYS A 763 -12.49 31.93 -9.55
C CYS A 763 -12.42 30.60 -10.32
N GLY A 764 -13.29 29.64 -10.00
CA GLY A 764 -13.31 28.32 -10.64
C GLY A 764 -13.64 28.34 -12.14
N SER A 765 -14.59 29.19 -12.56
CA SER A 765 -15.02 29.30 -13.97
C SER A 765 -14.04 30.07 -14.86
N CYS A 766 -13.17 30.90 -14.28
CA CYS A 766 -12.17 31.65 -15.03
C CYS A 766 -11.11 30.70 -15.61
N SER A 767 -10.81 30.84 -16.91
CA SER A 767 -9.73 30.11 -17.59
C SER A 767 -9.84 28.57 -17.48
N LEU A 768 -11.06 28.03 -17.45
CA LEU A 768 -11.32 26.60 -17.19
C LEU A 768 -10.54 25.67 -18.13
N SER A 769 -10.48 25.96 -19.44
CA SER A 769 -9.73 25.16 -20.40
C SER A 769 -8.23 25.09 -20.07
N ALA A 770 -7.62 26.21 -19.67
CA ALA A 770 -6.21 26.24 -19.28
C ALA A 770 -5.96 25.43 -18.01
N LYS A 771 -6.89 25.45 -17.05
CA LYS A 771 -6.83 24.66 -15.81
C LYS A 771 -6.99 23.16 -16.04
N ILE A 772 -7.91 22.77 -16.93
CA ILE A 772 -8.05 21.37 -17.38
C ILE A 772 -6.75 20.90 -18.05
N ASN A 773 -6.22 21.69 -18.97
CA ASN A 773 -4.97 21.38 -19.65
C ASN A 773 -3.80 21.26 -18.67
N ALA A 774 -3.69 22.18 -17.69
CA ALA A 774 -2.64 22.13 -16.66
C ALA A 774 -2.74 20.89 -15.77
N THR A 775 -3.95 20.41 -15.49
CA THR A 775 -4.17 19.18 -14.73
C THR A 775 -3.68 17.93 -15.47
N ARG A 776 -3.70 17.96 -16.81
CA ARG A 776 -3.24 16.88 -17.69
C ARG A 776 -1.78 17.05 -18.15
N ASP A 777 -1.17 18.20 -17.88
CA ASP A 777 0.21 18.52 -18.26
C ASP A 777 1.21 17.71 -17.41
N ASN A 778 2.26 17.20 -18.03
CA ASN A 778 3.28 16.39 -17.34
C ASN A 778 3.98 17.16 -16.21
N ARG A 779 4.09 18.49 -16.28
CA ARG A 779 4.68 19.33 -15.22
C ARG A 779 3.89 19.29 -13.91
N MET A 780 2.61 18.89 -13.95
CA MET A 780 1.81 18.67 -12.74
C MET A 780 2.39 17.55 -11.87
N THR A 781 3.03 16.54 -12.46
CA THR A 781 3.71 15.47 -11.70
C THR A 781 4.79 16.07 -10.80
N ASP A 782 5.68 16.91 -11.36
CA ASP A 782 6.81 17.50 -10.62
C ASP A 782 6.35 18.40 -9.47
N LEU A 783 5.26 19.15 -9.67
CA LEU A 783 4.64 19.97 -8.61
C LEU A 783 4.11 19.12 -7.46
N CYS A 784 3.39 18.04 -7.78
CA CYS A 784 2.83 17.14 -6.76
C CYS A 784 3.93 16.39 -6.01
N VAL A 785 4.99 15.94 -6.69
CA VAL A 785 6.17 15.33 -6.07
C VAL A 785 6.86 16.32 -5.13
N SER A 786 7.07 17.56 -5.57
CA SER A 786 7.71 18.60 -4.75
C SER A 786 6.90 18.92 -3.49
N PHE A 787 5.57 19.03 -3.64
CA PHE A 787 4.64 19.24 -2.53
C PHE A 787 4.71 18.10 -1.50
N LEU A 788 4.59 16.85 -1.94
CA LEU A 788 4.66 15.68 -1.06
C LEU A 788 6.04 15.54 -0.42
N ASN A 789 7.12 15.77 -1.16
CA ASN A 789 8.47 15.80 -0.59
C ASN A 789 8.59 16.86 0.51
N GLY A 790 8.06 18.06 0.29
CA GLY A 790 7.99 19.11 1.30
C GLY A 790 7.25 18.66 2.56
N TRP A 791 6.09 18.02 2.40
CA TRP A 791 5.28 17.48 3.50
C TRP A 791 6.07 16.53 4.40
N TYR A 792 6.69 15.48 3.84
CA TYR A 792 7.44 14.48 4.63
C TYR A 792 8.76 15.04 5.20
N ARG A 793 9.35 16.07 4.60
CA ARG A 793 10.54 16.74 5.15
C ARG A 793 10.27 17.52 6.46
N TYR A 794 9.01 17.80 6.79
CA TYR A 794 8.62 18.24 8.13
C TYR A 794 8.53 17.10 9.16
N GLY A 795 8.74 15.84 8.78
CA GLY A 795 8.51 14.68 9.66
C GLY A 795 7.05 14.35 9.88
N PHE A 796 6.18 14.85 9.00
CA PHE A 796 4.75 14.56 9.04
C PHE A 796 4.46 13.11 8.64
N GLN A 797 3.36 12.60 9.20
CA GLN A 797 2.80 11.29 8.91
C GLN A 797 2.00 11.34 7.59
N PRO A 798 1.42 10.22 7.10
CA PRO A 798 0.79 10.18 5.78
C PRO A 798 -0.20 11.32 5.54
N LEU A 799 -0.11 11.90 4.33
CA LEU A 799 -1.12 12.81 3.80
C LEU A 799 -2.16 11.99 3.04
N ASN A 800 -3.44 12.20 3.37
CA ASN A 800 -4.54 11.73 2.55
C ASN A 800 -4.69 12.64 1.34
N TRP A 801 -4.55 12.11 0.13
CA TRP A 801 -4.96 12.83 -1.06
C TRP A 801 -6.49 13.08 -1.04
N TRP A 802 -6.97 14.24 -1.51
CA TRP A 802 -8.39 14.58 -1.38
C TRP A 802 -9.33 13.52 -1.97
N VAL A 803 -9.17 13.08 -3.22
CA VAL A 803 -9.97 11.96 -3.77
C VAL A 803 -9.03 10.99 -4.50
N THR A 804 -8.99 9.74 -4.03
CA THR A 804 -8.18 8.68 -4.66
C THR A 804 -8.78 8.23 -5.99
N GLY A 805 -10.11 8.21 -6.08
CA GLY A 805 -10.83 7.70 -7.24
C GLY A 805 -10.87 8.63 -8.45
N ALA A 806 -11.84 8.37 -9.31
CA ALA A 806 -12.02 9.06 -10.57
C ALA A 806 -13.15 10.10 -10.53
N SER A 807 -12.90 11.30 -11.06
CA SER A 807 -13.91 12.36 -11.19
C SER A 807 -13.63 13.31 -12.35
N SER A 808 -14.62 14.14 -12.70
CA SER A 808 -14.49 15.17 -13.74
C SER A 808 -13.73 16.39 -13.25
N ILE A 809 -12.89 16.98 -14.10
CA ILE A 809 -12.26 18.28 -13.86
C ILE A 809 -13.23 19.39 -14.29
N THR A 810 -13.65 20.24 -13.36
CA THR A 810 -14.67 21.27 -13.62
C THR A 810 -14.33 22.59 -12.94
N ALA A 811 -15.21 23.60 -13.11
CA ALA A 811 -15.14 24.85 -12.36
C ALA A 811 -15.35 24.66 -10.84
N TYR A 812 -15.74 23.47 -10.39
CA TYR A 812 -16.01 23.14 -8.99
C TYR A 812 -14.94 22.25 -8.35
N GLY A 813 -13.93 21.81 -9.10
CA GLY A 813 -12.83 21.04 -8.53
C GLY A 813 -12.01 20.29 -9.55
N SER A 814 -10.80 19.91 -9.14
CA SER A 814 -9.90 19.04 -9.91
C SER A 814 -9.11 18.10 -9.00
N TRP A 815 -9.57 17.81 -7.79
CA TRP A 815 -8.74 17.19 -6.74
C TRP A 815 -8.56 15.67 -6.86
N ASN A 816 -9.27 15.01 -7.77
CA ASN A 816 -9.17 13.59 -8.06
C ASN A 816 -7.79 13.19 -8.61
N LEU A 817 -7.36 11.95 -8.31
CA LEU A 817 -6.18 11.36 -8.96
C LEU A 817 -6.46 10.97 -10.41
N LEU A 818 -7.66 10.46 -10.70
CA LEU A 818 -8.01 9.91 -12.01
C LEU A 818 -9.21 10.63 -12.61
N GLU A 819 -9.31 10.72 -13.93
CA GLU A 819 -10.55 11.10 -14.62
C GLU A 819 -11.41 9.89 -15.00
N ASP A 820 -10.79 8.72 -15.09
CA ASP A 820 -11.44 7.42 -15.28
C ASP A 820 -10.60 6.35 -14.56
N MET A 821 -11.25 5.38 -13.88
CA MET A 821 -10.53 4.34 -13.15
C MET A 821 -9.66 3.48 -14.06
N ARG A 822 -9.97 3.38 -15.35
CA ARG A 822 -9.14 2.67 -16.33
C ARG A 822 -7.86 3.44 -16.69
N GLN A 823 -7.51 4.54 -16.01
CA GLN A 823 -6.15 5.10 -16.01
C GLN A 823 -5.20 4.39 -15.02
N GLU A 824 -5.71 3.47 -14.20
CA GLU A 824 -4.94 2.60 -13.30
C GLU A 824 -3.82 1.86 -14.05
N THR A 825 -2.66 1.71 -13.43
CA THR A 825 -1.44 1.09 -13.98
C THR A 825 -0.92 -0.12 -13.21
N LEU A 826 -1.36 -0.39 -11.99
CA LEU A 826 -1.06 -1.61 -11.21
C LEU A 826 -1.66 -2.87 -11.84
N ILE A 827 -2.73 -2.70 -12.61
CA ILE A 827 -3.28 -3.74 -13.48
C ILE A 827 -3.40 -3.21 -14.90
N ASP A 828 -3.24 -4.10 -15.89
CA ASP A 828 -3.43 -3.72 -17.28
C ASP A 828 -4.92 -3.54 -17.59
N THR A 829 -5.32 -2.30 -17.83
CA THR A 829 -6.70 -1.93 -18.19
C THR A 829 -6.83 -1.54 -19.67
N THR A 830 -5.77 -1.65 -20.47
CA THR A 830 -5.77 -1.24 -21.89
C THR A 830 -6.68 -2.11 -22.76
N THR A 831 -7.01 -3.32 -22.29
CA THR A 831 -7.97 -4.23 -22.93
C THR A 831 -9.43 -3.95 -22.54
N MET A 832 -9.67 -3.05 -21.57
CA MET A 832 -11.02 -2.72 -21.07
C MET A 832 -11.72 -1.64 -21.91
N PHE A 833 -11.05 -1.09 -22.92
CA PHE A 833 -11.60 -0.08 -23.82
C PHE A 833 -10.90 -0.14 -25.19
N ASN A 834 -11.60 0.26 -26.25
CA ASN A 834 -11.01 0.30 -27.58
C ASN A 834 -10.11 1.54 -27.75
N SER A 835 -9.17 1.49 -28.70
CA SER A 835 -8.26 2.61 -29.01
C SER A 835 -8.97 3.90 -29.43
N SER A 836 -10.21 3.81 -29.93
CA SER A 836 -11.06 4.95 -30.26
C SER A 836 -11.85 5.50 -29.07
N SER A 837 -11.73 4.91 -27.87
CA SER A 837 -12.43 5.38 -26.67
C SER A 837 -11.85 6.71 -26.23
N PRO A 838 -12.67 7.66 -25.73
CA PRO A 838 -12.16 8.88 -25.10
C PRO A 838 -11.18 8.60 -23.94
N VAL A 839 -11.30 7.43 -23.28
CA VAL A 839 -10.37 6.99 -22.23
C VAL A 839 -8.95 6.84 -22.77
N ALA A 840 -8.79 6.38 -24.00
CA ALA A 840 -7.48 6.21 -24.65
C ALA A 840 -6.76 7.55 -24.90
N GLN A 841 -7.48 8.68 -24.81
CA GLN A 841 -6.93 10.03 -24.97
C GLN A 841 -6.50 10.66 -23.64
N LEU A 842 -6.78 10.02 -22.51
CA LEU A 842 -6.36 10.50 -21.20
C LEU A 842 -4.88 10.17 -20.95
N PRO A 843 -4.11 11.04 -20.26
CA PRO A 843 -2.75 10.70 -19.84
C PRO A 843 -2.75 9.43 -18.96
N ARG A 844 -1.85 8.48 -19.24
CA ARG A 844 -1.74 7.22 -18.48
C ARG A 844 -0.27 6.95 -18.07
N PRO A 845 0.03 6.85 -16.76
CA PRO A 845 -0.84 7.23 -15.64
C PRO A 845 -1.21 8.73 -15.71
N SER A 846 -2.25 9.13 -14.99
CA SER A 846 -2.53 10.56 -14.83
C SER A 846 -1.33 11.25 -14.15
N PRO A 847 -1.07 12.55 -14.37
CA PRO A 847 0.08 13.22 -13.78
C PRO A 847 0.13 13.16 -12.25
N LYS A 848 -1.05 13.19 -11.60
CA LYS A 848 -1.19 13.11 -10.14
C LYS A 848 -0.94 11.69 -9.63
N LEU A 849 -1.50 10.67 -10.28
CA LEU A 849 -1.24 9.27 -9.92
C LEU A 849 0.26 8.94 -10.07
N LYS A 850 0.87 9.42 -11.15
CA LYS A 850 2.31 9.29 -11.38
C LYS A 850 3.14 9.87 -10.23
N ALA A 851 2.72 11.02 -9.67
CA ALA A 851 3.39 11.63 -8.54
C ALA A 851 3.25 10.79 -7.25
N ILE A 852 2.06 10.23 -6.99
CA ILE A 852 1.84 9.30 -5.88
C ILE A 852 2.79 8.11 -5.98
N ASP A 853 2.87 7.49 -7.16
CA ASP A 853 3.70 6.29 -7.37
C ASP A 853 5.20 6.59 -7.23
N GLN A 854 5.66 7.75 -7.74
CA GLN A 854 7.04 8.19 -7.59
C GLN A 854 7.43 8.46 -6.13
N VAL A 855 6.56 9.15 -5.38
CA VAL A 855 6.83 9.47 -3.97
C VAL A 855 6.76 8.19 -3.12
N HIS A 856 5.80 7.32 -3.38
CA HIS A 856 5.67 6.06 -2.65
C HIS A 856 6.96 5.22 -2.69
N GLN A 857 7.61 5.16 -3.86
CA GLN A 857 8.86 4.43 -4.09
C GLN A 857 10.13 5.17 -3.64
N SER A 858 10.00 6.34 -3.03
CA SER A 858 11.12 7.16 -2.58
C SER A 858 11.49 6.91 -1.11
N SER A 859 12.56 7.56 -0.65
CA SER A 859 12.88 7.70 0.77
C SER A 859 13.10 9.18 1.07
N ILE A 860 12.31 9.74 1.97
CA ILE A 860 12.34 11.17 2.31
C ILE A 860 12.71 11.32 3.77
N GLN A 861 13.78 12.06 4.04
CA GLN A 861 14.25 12.34 5.39
C GLN A 861 13.69 13.67 5.89
N THR A 862 13.44 13.75 7.19
CA THR A 862 13.08 15.02 7.84
C THR A 862 14.28 15.97 7.81
N THR A 863 14.04 17.22 7.39
CA THR A 863 15.06 18.28 7.36
C THR A 863 14.65 19.55 8.09
N PHE A 864 13.48 19.54 8.74
CA PHE A 864 12.90 20.71 9.39
C PHE A 864 13.41 20.89 10.83
N GLY A 865 13.72 22.14 11.21
CA GLY A 865 14.10 22.53 12.56
C GLY A 865 15.55 23.02 12.68
N ILE A 866 15.90 23.56 13.86
CA ILE A 866 17.25 24.04 14.18
C ILE A 866 18.16 22.83 14.43
N PRO A 867 19.23 22.62 13.65
CA PRO A 867 20.10 21.46 13.82
C PRO A 867 20.87 21.51 15.15
N ILE A 868 21.25 20.35 15.67
CA ILE A 868 22.10 20.23 16.85
C ILE A 868 23.47 19.70 16.40
N PRO A 869 24.59 20.38 16.69
CA PRO A 869 24.71 21.66 17.39
C PRO A 869 24.28 22.87 16.55
N SER A 870 23.85 23.95 17.22
CA SER A 870 23.69 25.29 16.65
C SER A 870 24.16 26.35 17.65
N TYR A 871 24.76 27.43 17.14
CA TYR A 871 25.27 28.53 17.94
C TYR A 871 24.63 29.85 17.51
N ASN A 872 24.45 30.76 18.46
CA ASN A 872 23.92 32.09 18.25
C ASN A 872 22.60 32.12 17.48
N VAL A 873 21.70 31.16 17.78
CA VAL A 873 20.36 31.11 17.18
C VAL A 873 19.59 32.35 17.62
N ASN A 874 19.15 33.16 16.67
CA ASN A 874 18.41 34.39 16.97
C ASN A 874 17.11 34.08 17.74
N ALA A 875 16.95 34.66 18.92
CA ALA A 875 15.78 34.43 19.76
C ALA A 875 14.47 34.95 19.14
N THR A 876 14.51 35.86 18.16
CA THR A 876 13.31 36.28 17.44
C THR A 876 12.79 35.23 16.45
N ASN A 877 13.53 34.15 16.20
CA ASN A 877 13.14 33.04 15.32
C ASN A 877 12.20 32.02 16.01
N PHE A 878 11.26 32.48 16.83
CA PHE A 878 10.30 31.61 17.53
C PHE A 878 9.12 31.24 16.62
N MET A 879 8.36 30.23 16.99
CA MET A 879 7.12 29.81 16.31
C MET A 879 6.20 31.01 16.03
N ASN A 880 5.79 31.18 14.77
CA ASN A 880 4.88 32.24 14.33
C ASN A 880 5.44 33.68 14.48
N HIS A 881 6.76 33.84 14.34
CA HIS A 881 7.42 35.15 14.27
C HIS A 881 7.08 35.91 12.96
N ARG A 882 7.34 37.22 12.96
CA ARG A 882 7.22 38.08 11.77
C ARG A 882 8.50 38.06 10.94
N GLU A 883 8.35 38.09 9.63
CA GLU A 883 9.46 38.20 8.68
C GLU A 883 9.32 39.47 7.81
N PRO A 884 10.36 40.34 7.73
CA PRO A 884 11.60 40.29 8.51
C PRO A 884 11.34 40.54 10.02
N TYR A 885 12.30 40.17 10.88
CA TYR A 885 12.19 40.41 12.32
C TYR A 885 12.02 41.90 12.62
N THR A 886 11.04 42.26 13.45
CA THR A 886 10.79 43.67 13.83
C THR A 886 11.91 44.25 14.68
N ASP A 887 12.54 43.39 15.49
CA ASP A 887 13.67 43.72 16.35
C ASP A 887 14.78 42.68 16.17
N PRO A 888 16.05 43.03 16.42
CA PRO A 888 17.16 42.08 16.36
C PRO A 888 17.21 41.10 17.54
N TYR A 889 16.36 41.30 18.56
CA TYR A 889 16.27 40.47 19.76
C TYR A 889 14.94 40.68 20.49
N LEU A 890 14.55 39.75 21.35
CA LEU A 890 13.33 39.85 22.16
C LEU A 890 13.51 40.90 23.26
N ARG A 891 12.73 41.98 23.24
CA ARG A 891 12.83 43.14 24.16
C ARG A 891 11.61 43.26 25.05
N TYR A 892 11.79 43.91 26.20
CA TYR A 892 10.71 44.28 27.13
C TYR A 892 9.78 43.11 27.49
N LEU A 893 10.37 41.94 27.78
CA LEU A 893 9.63 40.72 28.05
C LEU A 893 8.74 40.88 29.28
N GLY A 894 7.42 40.87 29.04
CA GLY A 894 6.42 40.79 30.11
C GLY A 894 6.42 39.42 30.77
N SER A 895 5.84 39.35 31.96
CA SER A 895 5.64 38.09 32.68
C SER A 895 4.82 37.14 31.83
N ASN A 896 5.22 35.86 31.82
CA ASN A 896 4.64 34.78 31.03
C ASN A 896 4.82 34.85 29.51
N SER A 897 5.65 35.76 28.99
CA SER A 897 6.05 35.73 27.57
C SER A 897 6.66 34.36 27.24
N THR A 898 6.14 33.68 26.23
CA THR A 898 6.47 32.28 25.91
C THR A 898 6.83 32.14 24.43
N PHE A 899 7.90 31.41 24.15
CA PHE A 899 8.49 31.24 22.83
C PHE A 899 8.81 29.77 22.57
N TYR A 900 8.50 29.28 21.37
CA TYR A 900 8.71 27.88 20.97
C TYR A 900 9.68 27.80 19.79
N TYR A 901 10.60 26.83 19.80
CA TYR A 901 11.62 26.64 18.77
C TYR A 901 11.73 25.15 18.42
N PRO A 902 11.65 24.77 17.13
CA PRO A 902 11.86 23.39 16.71
C PRO A 902 13.36 23.07 16.69
N LEU A 903 13.76 21.98 17.33
CA LEU A 903 15.11 21.42 17.27
C LEU A 903 15.08 20.12 16.45
N LEU A 904 15.96 20.02 15.47
CA LEU A 904 16.16 18.83 14.65
C LEU A 904 17.13 17.87 15.34
N VAL A 905 16.61 16.70 15.73
CA VAL A 905 17.34 15.64 16.43
C VAL A 905 17.72 14.56 15.42
N ASN A 906 19.02 14.47 15.11
CA ASN A 906 19.56 13.46 14.20
C ASN A 906 20.14 12.24 14.92
N GLN A 907 20.23 12.28 16.26
CA GLN A 907 20.80 11.23 17.09
C GLN A 907 19.99 11.12 18.38
N SER A 908 19.68 9.89 18.79
CA SER A 908 18.92 9.58 20.01
C SER A 908 19.47 8.29 20.64
N PRO A 909 19.64 8.23 21.98
CA PRO A 909 19.46 9.33 22.92
C PRO A 909 20.54 10.42 22.77
N ILE A 910 20.20 11.66 23.10
CA ILE A 910 21.15 12.79 23.10
C ILE A 910 20.97 13.66 24.34
N ALA A 911 22.09 14.07 24.94
CA ALA A 911 22.10 15.03 26.03
C ALA A 911 22.61 16.39 25.53
N ILE A 912 21.83 17.44 25.74
CA ILE A 912 22.11 18.79 25.23
C ILE A 912 22.23 19.81 26.36
N ASN A 913 23.09 20.81 26.16
CA ASN A 913 23.13 22.05 26.91
C ASN A 913 22.55 23.18 26.08
N ILE A 914 21.67 23.97 26.68
CA ILE A 914 21.10 25.18 26.08
C ILE A 914 21.57 26.39 26.88
N THR A 915 22.29 27.31 26.23
CA THR A 915 22.79 28.53 26.85
C THR A 915 22.09 29.72 26.22
N VAL A 916 21.35 30.49 27.01
CA VAL A 916 20.55 31.64 26.54
C VAL A 916 21.26 32.95 26.87
N TYR A 917 21.41 33.84 25.90
CA TYR A 917 22.09 35.13 26.07
C TYR A 917 21.09 36.24 26.40
N VAL A 918 21.18 36.74 27.63
CA VAL A 918 20.24 37.72 28.19
C VAL A 918 20.90 39.05 28.53
N GLY A 919 20.15 40.14 28.47
CA GLY A 919 20.61 41.48 28.81
C GLY A 919 19.54 42.29 29.56
N GLY A 920 19.95 43.18 30.45
CA GLY A 920 19.08 43.97 31.31
C GLY A 920 19.17 43.57 32.78
N SER A 921 18.03 43.65 33.48
CA SER A 921 17.89 43.26 34.88
C SER A 921 17.76 41.75 35.04
N SER A 922 18.22 41.22 36.17
CA SER A 922 18.06 39.81 36.53
C SER A 922 16.57 39.43 36.68
N GLY A 923 16.22 38.21 36.27
CA GLY A 923 14.87 37.63 36.36
C GLY A 923 14.92 36.10 36.33
N ILE A 924 13.75 35.46 36.14
CA ILE A 924 13.65 33.99 36.07
C ILE A 924 13.29 33.59 34.64
N LEU A 925 14.12 32.74 34.04
CA LEU A 925 13.89 32.11 32.74
C LEU A 925 13.62 30.63 32.94
N GLU A 926 12.55 30.14 32.33
CA GLU A 926 12.20 28.73 32.30
C GLU A 926 12.43 28.14 30.91
N ALA A 927 13.01 26.95 30.86
CA ALA A 927 13.11 26.15 29.63
C ALA A 927 12.48 24.77 29.83
N ALA A 928 11.95 24.20 28.75
CA ALA A 928 11.41 22.84 28.71
C ALA A 928 11.47 22.27 27.29
N ILE A 929 11.44 20.94 27.19
CA ILE A 929 11.40 20.21 25.91
C ILE A 929 10.13 19.34 25.90
N ASN A 930 9.35 19.40 24.82
CA ASN A 930 8.15 18.58 24.59
C ASN A 930 7.19 18.50 25.81
N ASN A 931 6.84 19.65 26.38
CA ASN A 931 5.95 19.76 27.55
C ASN A 931 6.40 18.93 28.77
N ALA A 932 7.71 18.69 28.90
CA ALA A 932 8.31 17.94 29.97
C ALA A 932 9.59 18.61 30.51
N ASN A 933 9.99 18.20 31.72
CA ASN A 933 11.24 18.60 32.38
C ASN A 933 11.42 20.13 32.47
N PHE A 934 10.55 20.83 33.18
CA PHE A 934 10.64 22.28 33.34
C PHE A 934 11.82 22.66 34.26
N ILE A 935 12.75 23.44 33.75
CA ILE A 935 13.94 23.91 34.48
C ILE A 935 13.89 25.44 34.52
N GLN A 936 14.07 26.02 35.71
CA GLN A 936 14.14 27.46 35.91
C GLN A 936 15.56 27.87 36.34
N VAL A 937 16.05 28.96 35.77
CA VAL A 937 17.35 29.56 36.14
C VAL A 937 17.19 31.05 36.39
N GLN A 938 18.03 31.57 37.30
CA GLN A 938 18.17 33.01 37.50
C GLN A 938 19.06 33.59 36.39
N THR A 939 18.57 34.61 35.69
CA THR A 939 19.33 35.28 34.63
C THR A 939 20.34 36.29 35.21
N PRO A 940 21.54 36.48 34.63
CA PRO A 940 22.48 37.50 35.08
C PRO A 940 21.94 38.92 34.84
N SER A 941 22.34 39.86 35.71
CA SER A 941 22.16 41.30 35.46
C SER A 941 23.32 41.84 34.64
N THR A 942 23.02 42.57 33.56
CA THR A 942 24.05 43.21 32.70
C THR A 942 24.01 44.74 32.76
N GLY A 943 23.08 45.32 33.53
CA GLY A 943 22.97 46.76 33.76
C GLY A 943 22.37 47.57 32.59
N ASN A 944 22.32 47.02 31.37
CA ASN A 944 21.63 47.58 30.20
C ASN A 944 21.23 46.48 29.20
N THR A 945 20.48 46.83 28.15
CA THR A 945 20.05 45.90 27.09
C THR A 945 20.96 45.90 25.86
N ALA A 946 22.16 46.47 25.95
CA ALA A 946 23.16 46.52 24.88
C ALA A 946 24.26 45.43 25.05
N VAL A 947 24.45 44.92 26.26
CA VAL A 947 25.40 43.84 26.57
C VAL A 947 24.63 42.61 26.99
N PHE A 948 24.83 41.50 26.26
CA PHE A 948 24.24 40.20 26.56
C PHE A 948 25.27 39.28 27.22
N LYS A 949 24.86 38.56 28.25
CA LYS A 949 25.68 37.56 28.95
C LYS A 949 24.97 36.20 28.95
N PRO A 950 25.70 35.07 28.96
CA PRO A 950 25.09 33.75 29.05
C PRO A 950 24.42 33.56 30.41
N ALA A 951 23.17 33.11 30.40
CA ALA A 951 22.50 32.55 31.56
C ALA A 951 23.08 31.16 31.90
N PRO A 952 22.88 30.66 33.15
CA PRO A 952 23.19 29.27 33.47
C PRO A 952 22.54 28.31 32.46
N SER A 953 23.30 27.35 31.95
CA SER A 953 22.83 26.45 30.90
C SER A 953 21.75 25.50 31.41
N PHE A 954 20.74 25.24 30.57
CA PHE A 954 19.75 24.20 30.79
C PHE A 954 20.26 22.87 30.23
N GLN A 955 20.14 21.80 31.01
CA GLN A 955 20.56 20.46 30.57
C GLN A 955 19.33 19.59 30.31
N PHE A 956 19.24 19.01 29.12
CA PHE A 956 18.14 18.11 28.75
C PHE A 956 18.67 16.79 28.20
N LYS A 957 17.98 15.70 28.51
CA LYS A 957 18.14 14.41 27.82
C LYS A 957 16.94 14.22 26.90
N ILE A 958 17.20 14.05 25.62
CA ILE A 958 16.20 13.78 24.60
C ILE A 958 16.29 12.31 24.24
N ASN A 959 15.15 11.63 24.30
CA ASN A 959 15.00 10.24 23.89
C ASN A 959 13.76 10.12 23.01
N VAL A 960 13.99 10.00 21.71
CA VAL A 960 12.97 9.83 20.67
C VAL A 960 13.10 8.44 20.06
N THR A 961 11.98 7.90 19.58
CA THR A 961 11.88 6.52 19.06
C THR A 961 12.42 6.37 17.63
N ALA A 962 12.54 7.46 16.89
CA ALA A 962 13.07 7.50 15.53
C ALA A 962 13.86 8.79 15.31
N VAL A 963 14.88 8.73 14.46
CA VAL A 963 15.65 9.90 13.98
C VAL A 963 15.81 9.82 12.46
N PRO A 964 15.88 10.96 11.74
CA PRO A 964 15.71 12.32 12.23
C PRO A 964 14.29 12.61 12.76
N SER A 965 14.17 13.42 13.80
CA SER A 965 12.88 13.84 14.38
C SER A 965 12.92 15.28 14.90
N ILE A 966 11.76 15.85 15.18
CA ILE A 966 11.63 17.20 15.73
C ILE A 966 11.25 17.12 17.22
N VAL A 967 11.90 17.93 18.04
CA VAL A 967 11.46 18.26 19.40
C VAL A 967 11.31 19.77 19.54
N THR A 968 10.48 20.22 20.46
CA THR A 968 10.22 21.65 20.66
C THR A 968 10.78 22.13 21.99
N LEU A 969 11.69 23.09 21.90
CA LEU A 969 12.15 23.91 23.01
C LEU A 969 11.13 25.01 23.29
N ARG A 970 10.71 25.14 24.55
CA ARG A 970 10.00 26.32 25.04
C ARG A 970 10.92 27.13 25.93
N LEU A 971 11.00 28.44 25.66
CA LEU A 971 11.53 29.43 26.59
C LEU A 971 10.38 30.28 27.13
N ARG A 972 10.28 30.42 28.45
CA ARG A 972 9.24 31.22 29.09
C ARG A 972 9.84 32.17 30.11
N ASN A 973 9.52 33.44 29.97
CA ASN A 973 9.84 34.44 30.98
C ASN A 973 8.85 34.33 32.15
N ILE A 974 9.34 34.09 33.37
CA ILE A 974 8.48 33.97 34.56
C ILE A 974 8.31 35.33 35.26
N ARG A 975 9.31 36.22 35.18
CA ARG A 975 9.27 37.56 35.80
C ARG A 975 9.97 38.60 34.94
N ASN A 976 9.39 39.80 34.85
CA ASN A 976 9.93 40.93 34.10
C ASN A 976 11.40 41.21 34.46
N GLY A 977 12.23 41.61 33.49
CA GLY A 977 13.54 42.16 33.80
C GLY A 977 14.55 42.20 32.67
N TYR A 978 14.43 41.35 31.63
CA TYR A 978 15.51 41.15 30.66
C TYR A 978 15.02 41.04 29.21
N SER A 979 15.97 41.14 28.29
CA SER A 979 15.87 40.87 26.85
C SER A 979 16.64 39.60 26.51
N ILE A 980 16.25 38.89 25.46
CA ILE A 980 16.93 37.67 24.97
C ILE A 980 17.42 37.92 23.55
N SER A 981 18.72 37.81 23.30
CA SER A 981 19.31 38.00 21.97
C SER A 981 19.36 36.71 21.17
N SER A 982 19.97 35.68 21.74
CA SER A 982 20.18 34.41 21.08
C SER A 982 20.32 33.26 22.08
N PHE A 983 20.46 32.05 21.56
CA PHE A 983 20.81 30.89 22.35
C PHE A 983 21.69 29.91 21.56
N ASP A 984 22.49 29.14 22.29
CA ASP A 984 23.24 28.00 21.77
C ASP A 984 22.55 26.70 22.17
N VAL A 985 22.61 25.69 21.31
CA VAL A 985 22.18 24.32 21.58
C VAL A 985 23.32 23.39 21.20
N VAL A 986 23.95 22.76 22.19
CA VAL A 986 25.15 21.94 21.99
C VAL A 986 25.02 20.57 22.65
N PRO A 987 25.52 19.48 22.02
CA PRO A 987 25.69 18.21 22.71
C PRO A 987 26.61 18.34 23.93
N THR A 988 26.32 17.59 24.99
CA THR A 988 27.24 17.46 26.14
C THR A 988 28.36 16.47 25.82
N ILE A 989 29.62 16.82 26.14
CA ILE A 989 30.85 16.15 25.66
C ILE A 989 31.03 14.69 26.20
N ASN A 990 30.14 14.18 27.06
CA ASN A 990 30.27 12.85 27.68
C ASN A 990 29.11 11.89 27.32
N SER A 991 28.79 11.74 26.03
CA SER A 991 27.69 10.86 25.58
C SER A 991 28.12 9.73 24.64
N THR A 992 29.24 9.08 24.92
CA THR A 992 29.51 7.70 24.46
C THR A 992 29.28 6.72 25.59
#